data_AF-A0A7V7WRL8-F1
#
_entry.id   AF-A0A7V7WRL8-F1
#
_cell.length_a   1.000
_cell.length_b   1.000
_cell.length_c   1.000
_cell.angle_alpha   90.00
_cell.angle_beta   90.00
_cell.angle_gamma   90.00
#
_symmetry.space_group_name_H-M   'P 1'
#
loop_
_entity.id
_entity.type
_entity.pdbx_description
1 polymer ?
#
loop_
_entity_poly.entity_id
_entity_poly.type
_entity_poly.pdbx_seq_one_letter_code
_entity_poly.pdbx_strand_id
1 'polypeptide(L)'
;MKVKLLPRSVSEDSDVHYLTPMFSPRSVAVVGATEKPMKLGRLVLENLLQGGFKGEIHPVNPKYQTILGRPCKASLRALDHPVDLIVVVTPVDAVEDVLREAAAVGVPAAVILTAGYAEMGEAGRQRQTQLVALARELGIRLLGPNCIGLMRTSIGLNATFAHTGAQRGRLGLVSQSGAICAAILDWARPAGLGFSSVISLGAAADVDFGEAIDYLLADAETDAILLYVEGIRDARRFLSSLRAAARTKPVVVLKTGRFASGTRAATSHTGTLVGSDEVFAAALRRSGSVRVTTYTQLFAAARILAAGRVPRGNRLAVVTNGGGPGVMAADCAAENDVTLATLSPETLRALDAALPPHWSHGNPVDIIGDATPQRLEQAVRAVLADTAVDGVLALYCPTRIMPAGEAARAVILAAAGTEKPVFTAWLGQLDGAEIRGLFEAAHVPNFYTPENSVEAFSFLAAHQRNQQLLLQVPAPLPDLPPPDLEFALALRRRVLAEGRDTLTEMEAKSLLAAFGIEVPQHRIAASLEEAHAAARAIHYPVVLKIHSPDITHKSDVGGVRLNLLNGRMLSAAYDDMMEQVKSLRPDARIEGVAVQPMLRFRNAREILIGVATDPVFGPVISFGAGGVAVEALRDTAVMLPPLNRKLALDLVASTRISRLLGPYRHLPAVDQDALVTLLLQVSAMVCALPWIKEMDLNPVMAHEAGAVVADARVVIDADQDEQPLHYRHMAIHPYPQELESEALLKDGERARIRPIRPEDAAMERQFVHGLSNQSRYLRFLHHLPELPPEMLARFTQIDYDREMALIALSGEGTAEQIIAVARYVQNPDRISAEFAIVVGDAWQNRGLGRVLLTRLLDSARESGFSRINGTVLAVNAGMLRMMEAMGFVIEPRKQHEEVQVHIELQPPPA
;
A
#
# COMPACT_ATOMS: atom_id res chain seq x y z
N MET A 1 -19.92 -8.91 -6.90
CA MET A 1 -20.21 -10.22 -6.27
C MET A 1 -19.07 -10.47 -5.27
N LYS A 2 -19.32 -10.45 -3.94
CA LYS A 2 -18.24 -10.62 -2.95
C LYS A 2 -17.76 -12.07 -2.97
N VAL A 3 -16.72 -12.34 -3.75
CA VAL A 3 -16.11 -13.67 -3.82
C VAL A 3 -15.36 -13.93 -2.50
N LYS A 4 -15.59 -15.06 -1.84
CA LYS A 4 -15.07 -15.38 -0.50
C LYS A 4 -13.90 -16.38 -0.63
N LEU A 5 -12.78 -16.14 0.08
CA LEU A 5 -11.53 -16.92 0.00
C LEU A 5 -11.65 -18.33 0.59
N LEU A 6 -12.41 -18.43 1.68
CA LEU A 6 -12.70 -19.63 2.43
C LEU A 6 -14.20 -19.64 2.76
N PRO A 7 -14.83 -20.81 2.89
CA PRO A 7 -16.17 -20.91 3.45
C PRO A 7 -16.11 -20.43 4.90
N ARG A 8 -16.98 -19.49 5.29
CA ARG A 8 -16.96 -18.94 6.66
C ARG A 8 -17.08 -20.06 7.69
N SER A 9 -16.09 -20.18 8.58
CA SER A 9 -16.35 -20.71 9.92
C SER A 9 -17.36 -19.80 10.63
N VAL A 10 -18.63 -20.22 10.75
CA VAL A 10 -19.69 -19.46 11.46
C VAL A 10 -19.48 -19.44 12.99
N SER A 11 -18.23 -19.37 13.47
CA SER A 11 -17.97 -19.12 14.89
C SER A 11 -18.25 -17.63 15.07
N GLU A 12 -19.35 -17.29 15.76
CA GLU A 12 -19.84 -15.90 15.87
C GLU A 12 -18.77 -14.95 16.44
N ASP A 13 -17.80 -15.47 17.20
CA ASP A 13 -16.72 -14.69 17.81
C ASP A 13 -15.51 -14.45 16.89
N SER A 14 -15.20 -15.33 15.93
CA SER A 14 -14.01 -15.16 15.05
C SER A 14 -14.27 -14.26 13.84
N ASP A 15 -15.54 -14.03 13.48
CA ASP A 15 -15.95 -13.19 12.35
C ASP A 15 -15.99 -11.69 12.71
N VAL A 16 -15.89 -11.36 14.00
CA VAL A 16 -16.00 -9.99 14.51
C VAL A 16 -14.62 -9.38 14.65
N HIS A 17 -14.41 -8.22 14.03
CA HIS A 17 -13.12 -7.51 14.12
C HIS A 17 -12.83 -7.12 15.57
N TYR A 18 -11.60 -7.31 16.07
CA TYR A 18 -11.25 -7.04 17.48
C TYR A 18 -11.48 -5.58 17.94
N LEU A 19 -11.53 -4.61 17.00
CA LEU A 19 -11.91 -3.21 17.29
C LEU A 19 -13.42 -2.94 17.32
N THR A 20 -14.27 -3.97 17.23
CA THR A 20 -15.73 -3.81 17.30
C THR A 20 -16.19 -3.12 18.59
N PRO A 21 -15.63 -3.41 19.79
CA PRO A 21 -16.00 -2.67 21.00
C PRO A 21 -15.74 -1.15 20.91
N MET A 22 -14.76 -0.72 20.09
CA MET A 22 -14.46 0.70 19.88
C MET A 22 -15.39 1.35 18.83
N PHE A 23 -15.59 0.69 17.69
CA PHE A 23 -16.30 1.29 16.55
C PHE A 23 -17.79 0.94 16.46
N SER A 24 -18.24 -0.09 17.17
CA SER A 24 -19.66 -0.46 17.30
C SER A 24 -20.01 -0.92 18.72
N PRO A 25 -19.75 -0.10 19.75
CA PRO A 25 -20.10 -0.40 21.14
C PRO A 25 -21.60 -0.53 21.34
N ARG A 26 -22.00 -1.36 22.31
CA ARG A 26 -23.37 -1.43 22.85
C ARG A 26 -23.57 -0.54 24.07
N SER A 27 -22.50 -0.13 24.73
CA SER A 27 -22.51 0.77 25.89
C SER A 27 -21.30 1.71 25.87
N VAL A 28 -21.53 2.98 26.19
CA VAL A 28 -20.50 4.04 26.21
C VAL A 28 -20.53 4.78 27.54
N ALA A 29 -19.38 4.88 28.22
CA ALA A 29 -19.24 5.74 29.38
C ALA A 29 -18.41 7.00 29.08
N VAL A 30 -18.90 8.16 29.50
CA VAL A 30 -18.22 9.46 29.31
C VAL A 30 -17.56 9.86 30.63
N VAL A 31 -16.24 9.64 30.73
CA VAL A 31 -15.45 9.93 31.93
C VAL A 31 -14.96 11.37 31.89
N GLY A 32 -15.41 12.18 32.84
CA GLY A 32 -15.25 13.63 32.80
C GLY A 32 -16.49 14.38 32.27
N ALA A 33 -17.63 13.68 32.15
CA ALA A 33 -18.92 14.30 31.85
C ALA A 33 -19.22 15.43 32.85
N THR A 34 -19.87 16.51 32.41
CA THR A 34 -20.19 17.65 33.29
C THR A 34 -21.46 18.35 32.84
N GLU A 35 -22.14 19.04 33.75
CA GLU A 35 -23.24 19.95 33.40
C GLU A 35 -22.77 21.32 32.91
N LYS A 36 -21.48 21.65 33.11
CA LYS A 36 -20.94 22.95 32.71
C LYS A 36 -21.02 23.12 31.18
N PRO A 37 -21.73 24.15 30.68
CA PRO A 37 -21.82 24.40 29.25
C PRO A 37 -20.43 24.59 28.63
N MET A 38 -20.29 24.25 27.35
CA MET A 38 -19.06 24.43 26.56
C MET A 38 -17.81 23.67 27.04
N LYS A 39 -17.91 22.83 28.09
CA LYS A 39 -16.84 21.89 28.43
C LYS A 39 -16.93 20.66 27.53
N LEU A 40 -15.78 20.10 27.13
CA LEU A 40 -15.72 18.97 26.20
C LEU A 40 -16.57 17.77 26.67
N GLY A 41 -16.51 17.40 27.96
CA GLY A 41 -17.32 16.31 28.50
C GLY A 41 -18.83 16.55 28.45
N ARG A 42 -19.26 17.82 28.42
CA ARG A 42 -20.67 18.19 28.18
C ARG A 42 -21.03 18.03 26.70
N LEU A 43 -20.19 18.56 25.82
CA LEU A 43 -20.42 18.54 24.36
C LEU A 43 -20.45 17.10 23.81
N VAL A 44 -19.56 16.23 24.26
CA VAL A 44 -19.55 14.81 23.87
C VAL A 44 -20.86 14.13 24.29
N LEU A 45 -21.33 14.38 25.50
CA LEU A 45 -22.57 13.79 25.99
C LEU A 45 -23.79 14.31 25.22
N GLU A 46 -23.83 15.61 24.90
CA GLU A 46 -24.87 16.20 24.05
C GLU A 46 -24.87 15.57 22.65
N ASN A 47 -23.69 15.42 22.04
CA ASN A 47 -23.54 14.82 20.72
C ASN A 47 -23.97 13.34 20.68
N LEU A 48 -23.65 12.55 21.71
CA LEU A 48 -24.11 11.16 21.84
C LEU A 48 -25.65 11.07 21.89
N LEU A 49 -26.28 11.99 22.63
CA LEU A 49 -27.74 12.03 22.76
C LEU A 49 -28.41 12.51 21.48
N GLN A 50 -27.90 13.57 20.86
CA GLN A 50 -28.43 14.13 19.61
C GLN A 50 -28.20 13.18 18.42
N GLY A 51 -27.11 12.42 18.43
CA GLY A 51 -26.82 11.38 17.43
C GLY A 51 -27.79 10.20 17.48
N GLY A 52 -28.57 10.06 18.56
CA GLY A 52 -29.53 8.98 18.74
C GLY A 52 -28.83 7.63 18.94
N PHE A 53 -27.75 7.60 19.73
CA PHE A 53 -27.01 6.37 20.00
C PHE A 53 -27.95 5.28 20.53
N LYS A 54 -27.92 4.12 19.87
CA LYS A 54 -28.84 2.99 20.15
C LYS A 54 -28.46 2.20 21.40
N GLY A 55 -27.22 2.36 21.88
CA GLY A 55 -26.70 1.69 23.06
C GLY A 55 -26.90 2.48 24.36
N GLU A 56 -26.36 1.96 25.46
CA GLU A 56 -26.43 2.59 26.77
C GLU A 56 -25.40 3.72 26.92
N ILE A 57 -25.78 4.81 27.59
CA ILE A 57 -24.93 5.99 27.80
C ILE A 57 -24.78 6.22 29.30
N HIS A 58 -23.55 6.21 29.79
CA HIS A 58 -23.22 6.35 31.21
C HIS A 58 -22.32 7.58 31.48
N PRO A 59 -22.87 8.69 31.99
CA PRO A 59 -22.06 9.79 32.49
C PRO A 59 -21.28 9.38 33.75
N VAL A 60 -19.98 9.67 33.79
CA VAL A 60 -19.12 9.38 34.94
C VAL A 60 -18.43 10.65 35.43
N ASN A 61 -18.78 11.08 36.64
CA ASN A 61 -18.17 12.21 37.34
C ASN A 61 -18.47 12.16 38.85
N PRO A 62 -17.46 12.25 39.74
CA PRO A 62 -17.65 12.18 41.19
C PRO A 62 -18.46 13.36 41.79
N LYS A 63 -18.60 14.47 41.06
CA LYS A 63 -19.24 15.70 41.57
C LYS A 63 -20.75 15.77 41.31
N TYR A 64 -21.29 14.89 40.47
CA TYR A 64 -22.67 14.98 39.99
C TYR A 64 -23.40 13.66 40.21
N GLN A 65 -24.66 13.73 40.63
CA GLN A 65 -25.55 12.56 40.70
C GLN A 65 -26.36 12.39 39.41
N THR A 66 -26.61 13.47 38.68
CA THR A 66 -27.26 13.47 37.37
C THR A 66 -26.58 14.47 36.45
N ILE A 67 -26.56 14.18 35.14
CA ILE A 67 -26.08 15.07 34.08
C ILE A 67 -27.01 14.90 32.88
N LEU A 68 -27.57 15.99 32.35
CA LEU A 68 -28.51 15.94 31.21
C LEU A 68 -29.73 15.02 31.44
N GLY A 69 -30.21 14.98 32.69
CA GLY A 69 -31.32 14.11 33.08
C GLY A 69 -30.99 12.61 33.12
N ARG A 70 -29.72 12.23 32.96
CA ARG A 70 -29.25 10.84 33.11
C ARG A 70 -28.55 10.63 34.45
N PRO A 71 -28.71 9.44 35.07
CA PRO A 71 -27.93 9.06 36.25
C PRO A 71 -26.44 9.15 35.98
N CYS A 72 -25.71 9.85 36.84
CA CYS A 72 -24.26 9.97 36.78
C CYS A 72 -23.65 9.17 37.93
N LYS A 73 -22.70 8.29 37.62
CA LYS A 73 -21.97 7.53 38.64
C LYS A 73 -20.66 8.23 38.98
N ALA A 74 -20.20 8.07 40.22
CA ALA A 74 -18.98 8.71 40.69
C ALA A 74 -17.70 8.12 40.05
N SER A 75 -17.76 6.85 39.65
CA SER A 75 -16.64 6.10 39.10
C SER A 75 -17.16 4.97 38.18
N LEU A 76 -16.27 4.40 37.36
CA LEU A 76 -16.61 3.27 36.47
C LEU A 76 -17.02 2.01 37.25
N ARG A 77 -16.42 1.77 38.42
CA ARG A 77 -16.77 0.65 39.31
C ARG A 77 -18.20 0.69 39.86
N ALA A 78 -18.83 1.85 39.85
CA ALA A 78 -20.21 2.02 40.33
C ALA A 78 -21.26 1.78 39.23
N LEU A 79 -20.83 1.38 38.03
CA LEU A 79 -21.72 1.00 36.93
C LEU A 79 -22.18 -0.45 37.10
N ASP A 80 -23.48 -0.66 36.92
CA ASP A 80 -24.14 -1.94 37.12
C ASP A 80 -24.12 -2.82 35.83
N HIS A 81 -23.57 -2.28 34.74
CA HIS A 81 -23.57 -2.88 33.40
C HIS A 81 -22.16 -2.84 32.78
N PRO A 82 -21.81 -3.83 31.93
CA PRO A 82 -20.53 -3.84 31.22
C PRO A 82 -20.44 -2.66 30.24
N VAL A 83 -19.26 -2.05 30.17
CA VAL A 83 -18.97 -0.91 29.29
C VAL A 83 -18.04 -1.35 28.16
N ASP A 84 -18.51 -1.24 26.92
CA ASP A 84 -17.70 -1.59 25.74
C ASP A 84 -16.67 -0.50 25.40
N LEU A 85 -17.03 0.78 25.60
CA LEU A 85 -16.18 1.92 25.26
C LEU A 85 -16.22 3.03 26.33
N ILE A 86 -15.07 3.55 26.72
CA ILE A 86 -14.96 4.79 27.49
C ILE A 86 -14.50 5.96 26.61
N VAL A 87 -15.08 7.14 26.82
CA VAL A 87 -14.61 8.41 26.23
C VAL A 87 -14.04 9.25 27.37
N VAL A 88 -12.73 9.45 27.34
CA VAL A 88 -11.97 10.10 28.43
C VAL A 88 -11.74 11.57 28.10
N VAL A 89 -12.26 12.42 28.97
CA VAL A 89 -12.22 13.89 28.86
C VAL A 89 -11.77 14.53 30.18
N THR A 90 -10.81 13.89 30.84
CA THR A 90 -10.21 14.32 32.11
C THR A 90 -8.87 15.04 31.89
N PRO A 91 -8.34 15.77 32.88
CA PRO A 91 -6.97 16.29 32.82
C PRO A 91 -5.95 15.16 32.60
N VAL A 92 -4.83 15.48 31.96
CA VAL A 92 -3.81 14.51 31.55
C VAL A 92 -3.31 13.61 32.70
N ASP A 93 -3.16 14.18 33.89
CA ASP A 93 -2.66 13.47 35.08
C ASP A 93 -3.64 12.40 35.61
N ALA A 94 -4.92 12.49 35.25
CA ALA A 94 -5.95 11.54 35.71
C ALA A 94 -6.23 10.41 34.71
N VAL A 95 -5.64 10.46 33.50
CA VAL A 95 -5.94 9.49 32.43
C VAL A 95 -5.49 8.08 32.80
N GLU A 96 -4.31 7.93 33.41
CA GLU A 96 -3.78 6.62 33.80
C GLU A 96 -4.65 5.93 34.86
N ASP A 97 -5.09 6.67 35.89
CA ASP A 97 -5.98 6.15 36.92
C ASP A 97 -7.32 5.69 36.34
N VAL A 98 -7.85 6.47 35.38
CA VAL A 98 -9.08 6.10 34.66
C VAL A 98 -8.90 4.79 33.87
N LEU A 99 -7.75 4.59 33.21
CA LEU A 99 -7.49 3.34 32.49
C LEU A 99 -7.36 2.15 33.43
N ARG A 100 -6.68 2.31 34.57
CA ARG A 100 -6.61 1.25 35.60
C ARG A 100 -7.98 0.91 36.16
N GLU A 101 -8.84 1.90 36.37
CA GLU A 101 -10.21 1.67 36.79
C GLU A 101 -11.02 0.95 35.71
N ALA A 102 -10.88 1.36 34.44
CA ALA A 102 -11.54 0.77 33.29
C ALA A 102 -11.16 -0.71 33.10
N ALA A 103 -9.88 -1.04 33.28
CA ALA A 103 -9.40 -2.43 33.23
C ALA A 103 -10.01 -3.29 34.34
N ALA A 104 -10.15 -2.74 35.55
CA ALA A 104 -10.74 -3.45 36.69
C ALA A 104 -12.22 -3.81 36.48
N VAL A 105 -12.93 -3.08 35.62
CA VAL A 105 -14.32 -3.37 35.24
C VAL A 105 -14.43 -4.05 33.85
N GLY A 106 -13.31 -4.41 33.23
CA GLY A 106 -13.27 -5.16 31.97
C GLY A 106 -13.58 -4.34 30.71
N VAL A 107 -13.32 -3.03 30.70
CA VAL A 107 -13.50 -2.20 29.49
C VAL A 107 -12.41 -2.53 28.47
N PRO A 108 -12.77 -2.92 27.23
CA PRO A 108 -11.78 -3.29 26.20
C PRO A 108 -11.22 -2.11 25.38
N ALA A 109 -11.89 -0.96 25.37
CA ALA A 109 -11.51 0.17 24.50
C ALA A 109 -11.72 1.55 25.14
N ALA A 110 -10.84 2.49 24.79
CA ALA A 110 -10.90 3.88 25.23
C ALA A 110 -10.61 4.88 24.10
N VAL A 111 -11.38 5.97 24.06
CA VAL A 111 -11.12 7.15 23.22
C VAL A 111 -10.60 8.25 24.13
N ILE A 112 -9.35 8.68 23.91
CA ILE A 112 -8.69 9.71 24.72
C ILE A 112 -8.75 11.03 23.94
N LEU A 113 -9.63 11.93 24.37
CA LEU A 113 -9.75 13.27 23.77
C LEU A 113 -8.71 14.24 24.34
N THR A 114 -8.22 13.94 25.54
CA THR A 114 -7.25 14.76 26.28
C THR A 114 -5.95 14.97 25.49
N ALA A 115 -5.50 16.23 25.43
CA ALA A 115 -4.19 16.62 24.91
C ALA A 115 -3.16 16.72 26.07
N GLY A 116 -1.90 17.03 25.75
CA GLY A 116 -0.76 17.10 26.67
C GLY A 116 0.30 16.00 26.46
N TYR A 117 0.39 15.43 25.26
CA TYR A 117 1.24 14.29 24.93
C TYR A 117 2.34 14.67 23.92
N ALA A 118 2.62 13.86 22.89
CA ALA A 118 3.76 14.03 21.99
C ALA A 118 3.88 15.43 21.35
N GLU A 119 2.77 16.14 21.16
CA GLU A 119 2.71 17.51 20.67
C GLU A 119 3.36 18.54 21.61
N MET A 120 3.61 18.19 22.88
CA MET A 120 4.29 19.02 23.88
C MET A 120 5.83 18.81 23.89
N GLY A 121 6.38 18.09 22.91
CA GLY A 121 7.80 17.78 22.83
C GLY A 121 8.21 16.52 23.59
N GLU A 122 9.48 16.44 24.00
CA GLU A 122 10.09 15.19 24.47
C GLU A 122 9.44 14.60 25.73
N ALA A 123 9.17 15.43 26.75
CA ALA A 123 8.47 14.98 27.95
C ALA A 123 7.05 14.45 27.65
N GLY A 124 6.39 15.07 26.67
CA GLY A 124 5.10 14.64 26.17
C GLY A 124 5.15 13.31 25.42
N ARG A 125 6.20 13.08 24.61
CA ARG A 125 6.46 11.79 23.95
C ARG A 125 6.68 10.67 24.95
N GLN A 126 7.47 10.90 26.00
CA GLN A 126 7.70 9.90 27.05
C GLN A 126 6.39 9.53 27.76
N ARG A 127 5.56 10.52 28.10
CA ARG A 127 4.23 10.29 28.68
C ARG A 127 3.33 9.49 27.73
N GLN A 128 3.35 9.77 26.43
CA GLN A 128 2.59 9.01 25.44
C GLN A 128 3.04 7.55 25.37
N THR A 129 4.35 7.30 25.36
CA THR A 129 4.90 5.95 25.38
C THR A 129 4.47 5.17 26.62
N GLN A 130 4.49 5.81 27.79
CA GLN A 130 4.02 5.23 29.06
C GLN A 130 2.52 4.90 29.00
N LEU A 131 1.69 5.81 28.47
CA LEU A 131 0.26 5.60 28.30
C LEU A 131 -0.04 4.37 27.43
N VAL A 132 0.64 4.25 26.28
CA VAL A 132 0.45 3.11 25.37
C VAL A 132 0.92 1.80 26.00
N ALA A 133 2.07 1.81 26.70
CA ALA A 133 2.56 0.65 27.42
C ALA A 133 1.57 0.18 28.50
N LEU A 134 1.04 1.11 29.30
CA LEU A 134 0.02 0.85 30.31
C LEU A 134 -1.25 0.26 29.68
N ALA A 135 -1.75 0.86 28.60
CA ALA A 135 -2.97 0.36 27.95
C ALA A 135 -2.79 -1.07 27.41
N ARG A 136 -1.61 -1.40 26.86
CA ARG A 136 -1.28 -2.77 26.43
C ARG A 136 -1.23 -3.75 27.60
N GLU A 137 -0.61 -3.37 28.72
CA GLU A 137 -0.58 -4.19 29.96
C GLU A 137 -2.00 -4.47 30.47
N LEU A 138 -2.88 -3.47 30.39
CA LEU A 138 -4.27 -3.55 30.84
C LEU A 138 -5.21 -4.22 29.83
N GLY A 139 -4.75 -4.57 28.63
CA GLY A 139 -5.58 -5.12 27.57
C GLY A 139 -6.59 -4.14 26.96
N ILE A 140 -6.35 -2.83 27.06
CA ILE A 140 -7.22 -1.77 26.54
C ILE A 140 -6.66 -1.21 25.24
N ARG A 141 -7.50 -1.09 24.20
CA ARG A 141 -7.12 -0.40 22.95
C ARG A 141 -7.45 1.09 23.00
N LEU A 142 -6.52 1.95 22.56
CA LEU A 142 -6.66 3.41 22.61
C LEU A 142 -6.85 4.03 21.22
N LEU A 143 -7.85 4.90 21.09
CA LEU A 143 -7.93 5.89 20.01
C LEU A 143 -7.50 7.27 20.54
N GLY A 144 -6.62 7.96 19.82
CA GLY A 144 -5.97 9.18 20.28
C GLY A 144 -4.56 8.92 20.84
N PRO A 145 -4.08 9.69 21.84
CA PRO A 145 -4.73 10.84 22.46
C PRO A 145 -4.85 12.05 21.53
N ASN A 146 -5.32 13.18 22.05
CA ASN A 146 -5.47 14.45 21.31
C ASN A 146 -6.25 14.28 19.99
N CYS A 147 -7.42 13.65 20.07
CA CYS A 147 -8.31 13.45 18.93
C CYS A 147 -9.66 14.15 19.15
N ILE A 148 -10.46 14.27 18.09
CA ILE A 148 -11.85 14.77 18.24
C ILE A 148 -12.84 13.66 18.63
N GLY A 149 -12.43 12.40 18.55
CA GLY A 149 -13.24 11.21 18.81
C GLY A 149 -13.65 10.46 17.54
N LEU A 150 -14.75 9.69 17.64
CA LEU A 150 -15.26 8.89 16.53
C LEU A 150 -16.79 8.97 16.39
N MET A 151 -17.27 8.72 15.16
CA MET A 151 -18.69 8.59 14.85
C MET A 151 -18.95 7.27 14.11
N ARG A 152 -20.08 6.62 14.42
CA ARG A 152 -20.62 5.48 13.68
C ARG A 152 -22.11 5.71 13.44
N THR A 153 -22.45 6.07 12.21
CA THR A 153 -23.80 6.59 11.89
C THR A 153 -24.88 5.52 11.96
N SER A 154 -24.53 4.25 11.76
CA SER A 154 -25.52 3.16 11.75
C SER A 154 -26.10 2.81 13.12
N ILE A 155 -25.38 3.12 14.18
CA ILE A 155 -25.81 2.97 15.56
C ILE A 155 -26.05 4.30 16.27
N GLY A 156 -25.99 5.43 15.54
CA GLY A 156 -26.18 6.78 16.10
C GLY A 156 -25.05 7.23 17.02
N LEU A 157 -23.89 6.57 16.98
CA LEU A 157 -22.75 6.92 17.84
C LEU A 157 -22.10 8.20 17.33
N ASN A 158 -22.11 9.24 18.15
CA ASN A 158 -21.32 10.45 17.95
C ASN A 158 -20.53 10.76 19.23
N ALA A 159 -19.42 10.04 19.43
CA ALA A 159 -18.52 10.18 20.56
C ALA A 159 -17.47 11.28 20.30
N THR A 160 -17.92 12.45 19.83
CA THR A 160 -17.05 13.58 19.47
C THR A 160 -17.50 14.88 20.12
N PHE A 161 -16.66 15.90 20.07
CA PHE A 161 -17.06 17.29 20.34
C PHE A 161 -17.15 18.14 19.07
N ALA A 162 -17.31 17.52 17.90
CA ALA A 162 -17.50 18.25 16.65
C ALA A 162 -18.82 19.03 16.65
N HIS A 163 -18.83 20.20 16.00
CA HIS A 163 -20.04 21.02 15.89
C HIS A 163 -21.10 20.37 14.98
N THR A 164 -20.66 19.81 13.86
CA THR A 164 -21.53 19.18 12.86
C THR A 164 -21.35 17.66 12.91
N GLY A 165 -22.44 16.92 13.14
CA GLY A 165 -22.46 15.46 13.08
C GLY A 165 -22.48 14.92 11.64
N ALA A 166 -22.04 13.67 11.46
CA ALA A 166 -22.09 12.99 10.18
C ALA A 166 -23.51 12.53 9.82
N GLN A 167 -23.91 12.72 8.56
CA GLN A 167 -25.10 12.07 8.00
C GLN A 167 -24.81 10.61 7.67
N ARG A 168 -25.83 9.75 7.67
CA ARG A 168 -25.68 8.34 7.28
C ARG A 168 -25.32 8.25 5.80
N GLY A 169 -24.24 7.52 5.48
CA GLY A 169 -23.85 7.18 4.13
C GLY A 169 -22.86 6.02 4.10
N ARG A 170 -22.06 5.92 3.04
CA ARG A 170 -21.20 4.76 2.76
C ARG A 170 -19.71 5.08 2.67
N LEU A 171 -19.33 6.31 3.02
CA LEU A 171 -17.93 6.75 3.05
C LEU A 171 -17.33 6.55 4.45
N GLY A 172 -16.18 5.92 4.55
CA GLY A 172 -15.37 5.92 5.77
C GLY A 172 -14.35 7.05 5.73
N LEU A 173 -14.28 7.87 6.78
CA LEU A 173 -13.26 8.92 6.91
C LEU A 173 -12.30 8.57 8.05
N VAL A 174 -11.00 8.57 7.77
CA VAL A 174 -9.93 8.44 8.78
C VAL A 174 -8.99 9.63 8.68
N SER A 175 -8.86 10.40 9.75
CA SER A 175 -8.05 11.63 9.77
C SER A 175 -7.19 11.72 11.02
N GLN A 176 -5.89 11.99 10.83
CA GLN A 176 -5.02 12.40 11.94
C GLN A 176 -5.34 13.80 12.45
N SER A 177 -5.73 14.73 11.57
CA SER A 177 -6.10 16.08 11.97
C SER A 177 -7.57 16.17 12.40
N GLY A 178 -7.78 16.57 13.65
CA GLY A 178 -9.10 16.85 14.20
C GLY A 178 -9.78 18.05 13.53
N ALA A 179 -9.03 19.10 13.22
CA ALA A 179 -9.56 20.31 12.59
C ALA A 179 -10.03 20.04 11.15
N ILE A 180 -9.25 19.27 10.37
CA ILE A 180 -9.66 18.83 9.03
C ILE A 180 -10.88 17.93 9.10
N CYS A 181 -10.94 17.02 10.08
CA CYS A 181 -12.11 16.18 10.27
C CYS A 181 -13.40 17.00 10.51
N ALA A 182 -13.33 18.00 11.39
CA ALA A 182 -14.45 18.91 11.65
C ALA A 182 -14.84 19.73 10.40
N ALA A 183 -13.87 20.21 9.62
CA ALA A 183 -14.12 20.94 8.38
C ALA A 183 -14.78 20.08 7.31
N ILE A 184 -14.38 18.80 7.19
CA ILE A 184 -14.98 17.84 6.25
C ILE A 184 -16.45 17.59 6.63
N LEU A 185 -16.72 17.39 7.91
CA LEU A 185 -18.09 17.17 8.42
C LEU A 185 -19.01 18.35 8.14
N ASP A 186 -18.53 19.57 8.40
CA ASP A 186 -19.31 20.79 8.20
C ASP A 186 -19.65 21.01 6.72
N TRP A 187 -18.69 20.74 5.84
CA TRP A 187 -18.90 20.82 4.40
C TRP A 187 -19.77 19.70 3.83
N ALA A 188 -19.63 18.48 4.35
CA ALA A 188 -20.34 17.30 3.84
C ALA A 188 -21.86 17.43 4.00
N ARG A 189 -22.32 18.06 5.08
CA ARG A 189 -23.75 18.23 5.39
C ARG A 189 -24.54 18.97 4.30
N PRO A 190 -24.16 20.19 3.86
CA PRO A 190 -24.84 20.87 2.75
C PRO A 190 -24.51 20.25 1.38
N ALA A 191 -23.52 19.35 1.28
CA ALA A 191 -23.19 18.63 0.05
C ALA A 191 -23.90 17.27 -0.09
N GLY A 192 -24.76 16.91 0.87
CA GLY A 192 -25.50 15.64 0.87
C GLY A 192 -24.60 14.41 1.03
N LEU A 193 -23.37 14.58 1.54
CA LEU A 193 -22.43 13.49 1.69
C LEU A 193 -22.55 12.85 3.08
N GLY A 194 -22.91 11.57 3.08
CA GLY A 194 -23.00 10.76 4.28
C GLY A 194 -21.77 9.86 4.49
N PHE A 195 -21.50 9.56 5.75
CA PHE A 195 -20.43 8.67 6.19
C PHE A 195 -20.99 7.43 6.88
N SER A 196 -20.31 6.30 6.75
CA SER A 196 -20.51 5.12 7.56
C SER A 196 -19.87 5.32 8.93
N SER A 197 -18.60 5.74 8.92
CA SER A 197 -17.78 6.00 10.10
C SER A 197 -16.87 7.20 9.87
N VAL A 198 -16.61 7.95 10.94
CA VAL A 198 -15.65 9.06 10.98
C VAL A 198 -14.72 8.83 12.15
N ILE A 199 -13.43 8.66 11.88
CA ILE A 199 -12.42 8.22 12.85
C ILE A 199 -11.33 9.28 12.91
N SER A 200 -11.24 10.01 14.04
CA SER A 200 -10.12 10.90 14.31
C SER A 200 -9.05 10.15 15.09
N LEU A 201 -7.89 9.93 14.46
CA LEU A 201 -6.78 9.22 15.09
C LEU A 201 -6.01 10.09 16.09
N GLY A 202 -6.02 11.41 15.92
CA GLY A 202 -5.19 12.33 16.71
C GLY A 202 -3.72 11.95 16.59
N ALA A 203 -3.08 11.69 17.73
CA ALA A 203 -1.69 11.26 17.78
C ALA A 203 -1.43 9.83 17.23
N ALA A 204 -2.48 9.02 17.00
CA ALA A 204 -2.37 7.64 16.49
C ALA A 204 -1.39 6.76 17.31
N ALA A 205 -1.41 6.90 18.64
CA ALA A 205 -0.39 6.33 19.52
C ALA A 205 -0.53 4.81 19.69
N ASP A 206 -1.75 4.28 19.70
CA ASP A 206 -2.06 2.84 19.68
C ASP A 206 -2.77 2.47 18.37
N VAL A 207 -4.08 2.72 18.26
CA VAL A 207 -4.82 2.50 17.01
C VAL A 207 -4.37 3.51 15.95
N ASP A 208 -3.84 3.01 14.83
CA ASP A 208 -3.36 3.80 13.69
C ASP A 208 -4.11 3.43 12.39
N PHE A 209 -3.75 4.03 11.26
CA PHE A 209 -4.40 3.86 9.96
C PHE A 209 -4.60 2.40 9.56
N GLY A 210 -3.58 1.54 9.73
CA GLY A 210 -3.69 0.13 9.33
C GLY A 210 -4.89 -0.56 9.99
N GLU A 211 -5.09 -0.33 11.28
CA GLU A 211 -6.18 -0.96 12.04
C GLU A 211 -7.55 -0.38 11.67
N ALA A 212 -7.61 0.94 11.47
CA ALA A 212 -8.84 1.61 11.05
C ALA A 212 -9.26 1.16 9.63
N ILE A 213 -8.30 1.03 8.71
CA ILE A 213 -8.54 0.54 7.35
C ILE A 213 -8.99 -0.92 7.39
N ASP A 214 -8.36 -1.78 8.19
CA ASP A 214 -8.75 -3.18 8.34
C ASP A 214 -10.19 -3.33 8.83
N TYR A 215 -10.57 -2.54 9.84
CA TYR A 215 -11.95 -2.51 10.31
C TYR A 215 -12.92 -2.07 9.21
N LEU A 216 -12.60 -0.97 8.50
CA LEU A 216 -13.42 -0.46 7.41
C LEU A 216 -13.46 -1.40 6.19
N LEU A 217 -12.43 -2.23 5.99
CA LEU A 217 -12.41 -3.27 4.96
C LEU A 217 -13.44 -4.37 5.28
N ALA A 218 -13.45 -4.86 6.52
CA ALA A 218 -14.41 -5.87 6.99
C ALA A 218 -15.85 -5.34 7.04
N ASP A 219 -16.03 -4.03 7.24
CA ASP A 219 -17.33 -3.39 7.34
C ASP A 219 -18.13 -3.43 6.02
N ALA A 220 -19.36 -3.93 6.07
CA ALA A 220 -20.24 -3.98 4.91
C ALA A 220 -20.94 -2.64 4.61
N GLU A 221 -20.98 -1.71 5.57
CA GLU A 221 -21.60 -0.39 5.40
C GLU A 221 -20.66 0.64 4.74
N THR A 222 -19.37 0.33 4.64
CA THR A 222 -18.37 1.19 4.02
C THR A 222 -18.02 0.72 2.61
N ASP A 223 -18.19 1.59 1.61
CA ASP A 223 -17.87 1.30 0.20
C ASP A 223 -16.57 1.95 -0.25
N ALA A 224 -16.22 3.12 0.28
CA ALA A 224 -14.99 3.84 -0.04
C ALA A 224 -14.40 4.49 1.21
N ILE A 225 -13.07 4.66 1.22
CA ILE A 225 -12.32 5.14 2.37
C ILE A 225 -11.53 6.40 1.98
N LEU A 226 -11.68 7.45 2.78
CA LEU A 226 -10.96 8.72 2.67
C LEU A 226 -9.95 8.82 3.80
N LEU A 227 -8.69 9.05 3.47
CA LEU A 227 -7.59 9.17 4.42
C LEU A 227 -6.97 10.57 4.36
N TYR A 228 -6.81 11.20 5.52
CA TYR A 228 -5.96 12.38 5.68
C TYR A 228 -4.76 12.01 6.57
N VAL A 229 -3.57 12.02 5.97
CA VAL A 229 -2.32 11.48 6.54
C VAL A 229 -1.29 12.59 6.72
N GLU A 230 -0.76 12.74 7.93
CA GLU A 230 0.39 13.62 8.23
C GLU A 230 1.68 12.80 8.36
N GLY A 231 1.63 11.70 9.11
CA GLY A 231 2.71 10.74 9.31
C GLY A 231 2.19 9.31 9.49
N ILE A 232 3.07 8.31 9.38
CA ILE A 232 2.73 6.88 9.57
C ILE A 232 3.66 6.30 10.61
N ARG A 233 3.11 5.57 11.60
CA ARG A 233 3.90 4.90 12.65
C ARG A 233 4.29 3.49 12.26
N ASP A 234 3.36 2.73 11.69
CA ASP A 234 3.56 1.34 11.28
C ASP A 234 3.36 1.21 9.77
N ALA A 235 4.45 1.38 9.02
CA ALA A 235 4.43 1.39 7.56
C ALA A 235 4.04 0.04 6.97
N ARG A 236 4.50 -1.07 7.60
CA ARG A 236 4.19 -2.41 7.13
C ARG A 236 2.70 -2.68 7.20
N ARG A 237 2.11 -2.47 8.38
CA ARG A 237 0.68 -2.67 8.58
C ARG A 237 -0.13 -1.70 7.76
N PHE A 238 0.29 -0.45 7.62
CA PHE A 238 -0.37 0.54 6.76
C PHE A 238 -0.44 0.06 5.31
N LEU A 239 0.68 -0.34 4.70
CA LEU A 239 0.71 -0.80 3.31
C LEU A 239 -0.07 -2.09 3.10
N SER A 240 0.07 -3.04 4.03
CA SER A 240 -0.66 -4.29 4.04
C SER A 240 -2.17 -4.06 4.05
N SER A 241 -2.67 -3.25 4.99
CA SER A 241 -4.10 -2.92 5.10
C SER A 241 -4.60 -2.12 3.89
N LEU A 242 -3.79 -1.17 3.41
CA LEU A 242 -4.13 -0.32 2.27
C LEU A 242 -4.24 -1.12 0.98
N ARG A 243 -3.32 -2.07 0.75
CA ARG A 243 -3.36 -2.99 -0.41
C ARG A 243 -4.56 -3.93 -0.33
N ALA A 244 -4.86 -4.48 0.85
CA ALA A 244 -6.04 -5.32 1.05
C ALA A 244 -7.35 -4.54 0.77
N ALA A 245 -7.43 -3.30 1.24
CA ALA A 245 -8.57 -2.42 1.00
C ALA A 245 -8.69 -2.03 -0.47
N ALA A 246 -7.63 -1.53 -1.10
CA ALA A 246 -7.63 -1.04 -2.48
C ALA A 246 -7.98 -2.13 -3.53
N ARG A 247 -7.81 -3.41 -3.21
CA ARG A 247 -8.29 -4.53 -4.05
C ARG A 247 -9.81 -4.60 -4.17
N THR A 248 -10.55 -4.06 -3.19
CA THR A 248 -12.01 -4.25 -3.08
C THR A 248 -12.79 -2.95 -2.96
N LYS A 249 -12.20 -1.92 -2.36
CA LYS A 249 -12.82 -0.62 -2.06
C LYS A 249 -11.90 0.50 -2.54
N PRO A 250 -12.44 1.59 -3.12
CA PRO A 250 -11.67 2.77 -3.40
C PRO A 250 -11.09 3.38 -2.12
N VAL A 251 -9.78 3.62 -2.11
CA VAL A 251 -9.09 4.32 -1.02
C VAL A 251 -8.42 5.57 -1.56
N VAL A 252 -8.82 6.73 -1.06
CA VAL A 252 -8.31 8.03 -1.46
C VAL A 252 -7.48 8.63 -0.33
N VAL A 253 -6.26 9.06 -0.65
CA VAL A 253 -5.28 9.50 0.35
C VAL A 253 -4.83 10.92 0.06
N LEU A 254 -5.07 11.82 1.03
CA LEU A 254 -4.49 13.16 1.09
C LEU A 254 -3.30 13.17 2.06
N LYS A 255 -2.08 13.33 1.54
CA LYS A 255 -0.85 13.46 2.33
C LYS A 255 -0.42 14.92 2.46
N THR A 256 -0.19 15.38 3.69
CA THR A 256 0.38 16.71 3.97
C THR A 256 1.86 16.61 4.35
N GLY A 257 2.56 17.74 4.48
CA GLY A 257 4.00 17.73 4.81
C GLY A 257 4.91 17.24 3.68
N ARG A 258 4.60 17.59 2.43
CA ARG A 258 5.27 17.13 1.20
C ARG A 258 6.65 17.74 0.94
N PHE A 259 6.89 18.93 1.46
CA PHE A 259 8.13 19.68 1.27
C PHE A 259 8.78 19.90 2.62
N ALA A 260 10.11 20.09 2.66
CA ALA A 260 10.89 20.22 3.89
C ALA A 260 10.30 21.22 4.93
N SER A 261 9.71 22.33 4.46
CA SER A 261 9.00 23.28 5.33
C SER A 261 7.74 22.70 5.97
N GLY A 262 6.92 22.00 5.19
CA GLY A 262 5.71 21.31 5.68
C GLY A 262 6.04 20.05 6.50
N THR A 263 7.12 19.34 6.17
CA THR A 263 7.61 18.20 6.94
C THR A 263 7.97 18.62 8.36
N ARG A 264 8.74 19.71 8.52
CA ARG A 264 9.05 20.27 9.85
C ARG A 264 7.79 20.66 10.64
N ALA A 265 6.80 21.27 9.98
CA ALA A 265 5.54 21.63 10.62
C ALA A 265 4.74 20.39 11.08
N ALA A 266 4.63 19.37 10.23
CA ALA A 266 3.92 18.13 10.55
C ALA A 266 4.60 17.33 11.67
N THR A 267 5.93 17.23 11.66
CA THR A 267 6.71 16.56 12.72
C THR A 267 6.57 17.27 14.06
N SER A 268 6.62 18.61 14.09
CA SER A 268 6.40 19.38 15.32
C SER A 268 4.95 19.27 15.84
N HIS A 269 3.99 19.06 14.94
CA HIS A 269 2.57 18.97 15.28
C HIS A 269 2.15 17.57 15.78
N THR A 270 2.67 16.50 15.18
CA THR A 270 2.26 15.10 15.48
C THR A 270 3.28 14.33 16.30
N GLY A 271 4.53 14.78 16.35
CA GLY A 271 5.63 14.03 16.95
C GLY A 271 6.05 12.77 16.19
N THR A 272 5.49 12.51 15.00
CA THR A 272 5.80 11.33 14.17
C THR A 272 6.83 11.63 13.08
N LEU A 273 7.60 10.61 12.69
CA LEU A 273 8.53 10.69 11.56
C LEU A 273 7.75 10.84 10.25
N VAL A 274 8.30 11.66 9.35
CA VAL A 274 7.71 11.93 8.04
C VAL A 274 8.74 11.56 6.98
N GLY A 275 8.45 10.50 6.23
CA GLY A 275 9.28 10.06 5.10
C GLY A 275 9.20 10.99 3.89
N SER A 276 9.99 10.68 2.87
CA SER A 276 10.00 11.45 1.61
C SER A 276 8.66 11.40 0.87
N ASP A 277 8.27 12.51 0.22
CA ASP A 277 7.03 12.57 -0.57
C ASP A 277 7.05 11.61 -1.77
N GLU A 278 8.22 11.41 -2.37
CA GLU A 278 8.43 10.51 -3.50
C GLU A 278 8.28 9.05 -3.07
N VAL A 279 8.83 8.70 -1.91
CA VAL A 279 8.69 7.37 -1.30
C VAL A 279 7.23 7.11 -0.95
N PHE A 280 6.55 8.08 -0.33
CA PHE A 280 5.12 7.97 -0.03
C PHE A 280 4.29 7.79 -1.31
N ALA A 281 4.60 8.51 -2.39
CA ALA A 281 3.95 8.32 -3.69
C ALA A 281 4.18 6.92 -4.28
N ALA A 282 5.40 6.38 -4.16
CA ALA A 282 5.72 5.01 -4.58
C ALA A 282 4.95 3.97 -3.75
N ALA A 283 4.86 4.18 -2.43
CA ALA A 283 4.08 3.37 -1.50
C ALA A 283 2.59 3.32 -1.88
N LEU A 284 1.97 4.47 -2.14
CA LEU A 284 0.57 4.53 -2.58
C LEU A 284 0.35 3.81 -3.91
N ARG A 285 1.20 4.06 -4.93
CA ARG A 285 1.14 3.36 -6.22
C ARG A 285 1.21 1.84 -6.05
N ARG A 286 2.11 1.36 -5.17
CA ARG A 286 2.29 -0.07 -4.88
C ARG A 286 1.11 -0.70 -4.14
N SER A 287 0.41 0.08 -3.32
CA SER A 287 -0.82 -0.36 -2.65
C SER A 287 -2.05 -0.33 -3.55
N GLY A 288 -2.02 0.41 -4.66
CA GLY A 288 -3.15 0.64 -5.56
C GLY A 288 -4.14 1.73 -5.10
N SER A 289 -3.84 2.45 -4.03
CA SER A 289 -4.64 3.59 -3.57
C SER A 289 -4.50 4.80 -4.49
N VAL A 290 -5.48 5.71 -4.42
CA VAL A 290 -5.50 6.94 -5.21
C VAL A 290 -5.02 8.09 -4.35
N ARG A 291 -4.03 8.84 -4.85
CA ARG A 291 -3.50 10.01 -4.17
C ARG A 291 -4.20 11.27 -4.65
N VAL A 292 -4.56 12.13 -3.71
CA VAL A 292 -4.99 13.52 -3.97
C VAL A 292 -4.01 14.50 -3.33
N THR A 293 -3.95 15.73 -3.86
CA THR A 293 -2.97 16.74 -3.42
C THR A 293 -3.57 17.90 -2.67
N THR A 294 -4.86 18.15 -2.87
CA THR A 294 -5.58 19.25 -2.22
C THR A 294 -6.82 18.74 -1.50
N TYR A 295 -7.29 19.57 -0.58
CA TYR A 295 -8.55 19.36 0.11
C TYR A 295 -9.75 19.35 -0.86
N THR A 296 -9.73 20.19 -1.90
CA THR A 296 -10.80 20.22 -2.93
C THR A 296 -10.82 18.95 -3.77
N GLN A 297 -9.65 18.36 -4.07
CA GLN A 297 -9.55 17.07 -4.76
C GLN A 297 -10.07 15.91 -3.90
N LEU A 298 -9.78 15.90 -2.60
CA LEU A 298 -10.32 14.89 -1.68
C LEU A 298 -11.87 14.90 -1.71
N PHE A 299 -12.45 16.09 -1.76
CA PHE A 299 -13.89 16.26 -1.90
C PHE A 299 -14.43 15.86 -3.25
N ALA A 300 -13.71 16.20 -4.32
CA ALA A 300 -14.09 15.79 -5.65
C ALA A 300 -14.19 14.26 -5.74
N ALA A 301 -13.18 13.58 -5.16
CA ALA A 301 -13.15 12.13 -5.02
C ALA A 301 -14.30 11.60 -4.15
N ALA A 302 -14.53 12.20 -2.96
CA ALA A 302 -15.61 11.78 -2.07
C ALA A 302 -17.00 11.82 -2.76
N ARG A 303 -17.27 12.88 -3.52
CA ARG A 303 -18.55 13.08 -4.21
C ARG A 303 -18.78 12.08 -5.33
N ILE A 304 -17.76 11.84 -6.16
CA ILE A 304 -17.91 10.91 -7.28
C ILE A 304 -17.98 9.46 -6.78
N LEU A 305 -17.25 9.13 -5.71
CA LEU A 305 -17.29 7.81 -5.06
C LEU A 305 -18.64 7.53 -4.40
N ALA A 306 -19.28 8.54 -3.81
CA ALA A 306 -20.60 8.40 -3.20
C ALA A 306 -21.70 8.01 -4.21
N ALA A 307 -21.51 8.25 -5.51
CA ALA A 307 -22.43 7.79 -6.55
C ALA A 307 -22.31 6.28 -6.87
N GLY A 308 -21.23 5.62 -6.44
CA GLY A 308 -21.09 4.16 -6.50
C GLY A 308 -20.97 3.55 -7.89
N ARG A 309 -20.70 4.35 -8.94
CA ARG A 309 -20.49 3.86 -10.32
C ARG A 309 -19.01 3.74 -10.64
N VAL A 310 -18.61 2.60 -11.20
CA VAL A 310 -17.21 2.29 -11.53
C VAL A 310 -17.02 2.37 -13.06
N PRO A 311 -16.07 3.17 -13.56
CA PRO A 311 -15.80 3.22 -15.00
C PRO A 311 -15.14 1.91 -15.46
N ARG A 312 -15.35 1.54 -16.74
CA ARG A 312 -14.66 0.38 -17.35
C ARG A 312 -13.26 0.72 -17.86
N GLY A 313 -12.94 2.00 -17.98
CA GLY A 313 -11.67 2.52 -18.48
C GLY A 313 -11.55 4.03 -18.21
N ASN A 314 -10.64 4.71 -18.92
CA ASN A 314 -10.37 6.14 -18.74
C ASN A 314 -10.89 7.02 -19.90
N ARG A 315 -11.79 6.50 -20.75
CA ARG A 315 -12.31 7.23 -21.92
C ARG A 315 -13.52 8.08 -21.53
N LEU A 316 -13.32 9.40 -21.47
CA LEU A 316 -14.34 10.37 -21.09
C LEU A 316 -14.99 10.99 -22.33
N ALA A 317 -16.32 11.08 -22.34
CA ALA A 317 -17.04 11.93 -23.27
C ALA A 317 -17.60 13.16 -22.58
N VAL A 318 -17.41 14.32 -23.19
CA VAL A 318 -17.86 15.62 -22.66
C VAL A 318 -18.98 16.13 -23.54
N VAL A 319 -20.14 16.45 -22.94
CA VAL A 319 -21.26 17.11 -23.61
C VAL A 319 -21.41 18.50 -23.01
N THR A 320 -21.39 19.55 -23.82
CA THR A 320 -21.39 20.95 -23.35
C THR A 320 -22.29 21.81 -24.22
N ASN A 321 -22.96 22.82 -23.64
CA ASN A 321 -23.67 23.86 -24.40
C ASN A 321 -22.80 25.11 -24.66
N GLY A 322 -21.49 25.02 -24.45
CA GLY A 322 -20.52 26.04 -24.84
C GLY A 322 -19.11 25.48 -25.02
N GLY A 323 -18.47 25.85 -26.12
CA GLY A 323 -17.14 25.35 -26.48
C GLY A 323 -16.03 25.67 -25.47
N GLY A 324 -16.04 26.85 -24.85
CA GLY A 324 -15.00 27.27 -23.87
C GLY A 324 -14.80 26.28 -22.72
N PRO A 325 -15.85 25.98 -21.93
CA PRO A 325 -15.79 24.93 -20.89
C PRO A 325 -15.40 23.55 -21.42
N GLY A 326 -15.81 23.20 -22.65
CA GLY A 326 -15.42 21.95 -23.29
C GLY A 326 -13.90 21.86 -23.49
N VAL A 327 -13.27 22.93 -23.97
CA VAL A 327 -11.81 23.02 -24.12
C VAL A 327 -11.12 22.93 -22.76
N MET A 328 -11.61 23.64 -21.75
CA MET A 328 -11.05 23.55 -20.38
C MET A 328 -11.10 22.12 -19.83
N ALA A 329 -12.21 21.40 -20.07
CA ALA A 329 -12.31 19.99 -19.70
C ALA A 329 -11.33 19.10 -20.48
N ALA A 330 -11.12 19.38 -21.78
CA ALA A 330 -10.18 18.64 -22.63
C ALA A 330 -8.72 18.82 -22.18
N ASP A 331 -8.31 20.05 -21.89
CA ASP A 331 -6.97 20.37 -21.38
C ASP A 331 -6.73 19.68 -20.03
N CYS A 332 -7.69 19.82 -19.10
CA CYS A 332 -7.61 19.15 -17.80
C CYS A 332 -7.58 17.62 -17.91
N ALA A 333 -8.28 17.05 -18.90
CA ALA A 333 -8.27 15.60 -19.15
C ALA A 333 -6.87 15.13 -19.58
N ALA A 334 -6.21 15.88 -20.47
CA ALA A 334 -4.85 15.60 -20.90
C ALA A 334 -3.83 15.70 -19.75
N GLU A 335 -3.98 16.68 -18.85
CA GLU A 335 -3.12 16.83 -17.67
C GLU A 335 -3.27 15.70 -16.63
N ASN A 336 -4.41 15.00 -16.63
CA ASN A 336 -4.78 13.99 -15.64
C ASN A 336 -4.82 12.55 -16.21
N ASP A 337 -4.18 12.29 -17.35
CA ASP A 337 -4.18 10.98 -18.03
C ASP A 337 -5.60 10.43 -18.36
N VAL A 338 -6.57 11.32 -18.54
CA VAL A 338 -7.93 10.98 -18.98
C VAL A 338 -7.99 11.14 -20.50
N THR A 339 -8.35 10.07 -21.19
CA THR A 339 -8.44 10.09 -22.66
C THR A 339 -9.82 10.56 -23.07
N LEU A 340 -9.94 11.52 -23.97
CA LEU A 340 -11.24 11.82 -24.58
C LEU A 340 -11.65 10.68 -25.53
N ALA A 341 -12.85 10.14 -25.32
CA ALA A 341 -13.39 9.06 -26.13
C ALA A 341 -13.48 9.47 -27.61
N THR A 342 -13.03 8.59 -28.51
CA THR A 342 -13.31 8.70 -29.94
C THR A 342 -14.70 8.13 -30.19
N LEU A 343 -15.65 8.98 -30.61
CA LEU A 343 -17.03 8.57 -30.82
C LEU A 343 -17.16 7.65 -32.04
N SER A 344 -18.00 6.62 -31.92
CA SER A 344 -18.28 5.70 -33.00
C SER A 344 -19.06 6.37 -34.14
N PRO A 345 -18.95 5.87 -35.38
CA PRO A 345 -19.76 6.34 -36.50
C PRO A 345 -21.27 6.29 -36.22
N GLU A 346 -21.73 5.30 -35.45
CA GLU A 346 -23.12 5.14 -35.02
C GLU A 346 -23.57 6.31 -34.14
N THR A 347 -22.75 6.68 -33.16
CA THR A 347 -23.00 7.82 -32.27
C THR A 347 -22.97 9.13 -33.02
N LEU A 348 -22.01 9.32 -33.94
CA LEU A 348 -21.94 10.52 -34.78
C LEU A 348 -23.23 10.69 -35.60
N ARG A 349 -23.75 9.63 -36.23
CA ARG A 349 -25.02 9.67 -36.96
C ARG A 349 -26.21 10.01 -36.06
N ALA A 350 -26.24 9.49 -34.84
CA ALA A 350 -27.29 9.81 -33.87
C ALA A 350 -27.24 11.27 -33.41
N LEU A 351 -26.03 11.80 -33.21
CA LEU A 351 -25.81 13.21 -32.87
C LEU A 351 -26.16 14.13 -34.05
N ASP A 352 -25.77 13.79 -35.28
CA ASP A 352 -26.12 14.56 -36.49
C ASP A 352 -27.63 14.67 -36.71
N ALA A 353 -28.39 13.65 -36.33
CA ALA A 353 -29.85 13.67 -36.40
C ALA A 353 -30.51 14.55 -35.32
N ALA A 354 -29.85 14.72 -34.16
CA ALA A 354 -30.38 15.42 -33.00
C ALA A 354 -29.84 16.87 -32.83
N LEU A 355 -28.69 17.17 -33.43
CA LEU A 355 -27.96 18.43 -33.27
C LEU A 355 -27.97 19.28 -34.55
N PRO A 356 -27.81 20.61 -34.45
CA PRO A 356 -27.73 21.46 -35.64
C PRO A 356 -26.44 21.16 -36.43
N PRO A 357 -26.40 21.41 -37.76
CA PRO A 357 -25.27 21.00 -38.62
C PRO A 357 -23.88 21.54 -38.23
N HIS A 358 -23.83 22.60 -37.41
CA HIS A 358 -22.61 23.30 -36.99
C HIS A 358 -22.17 22.93 -35.55
N TRP A 359 -22.67 21.84 -34.98
CA TRP A 359 -22.12 21.26 -33.75
C TRP A 359 -20.66 20.84 -33.95
N SER A 360 -19.92 20.51 -32.88
CA SER A 360 -18.46 20.29 -32.97
C SER A 360 -18.00 19.09 -33.80
N HIS A 361 -18.87 18.14 -34.15
CA HIS A 361 -18.55 16.89 -34.87
C HIS A 361 -17.44 16.05 -34.20
N GLY A 362 -17.31 16.16 -32.88
CA GLY A 362 -16.25 15.50 -32.12
C GLY A 362 -16.52 15.46 -30.63
N ASN A 363 -15.48 15.15 -29.85
CA ASN A 363 -15.49 15.15 -28.40
C ASN A 363 -14.47 16.20 -27.91
N PRO A 364 -14.87 17.26 -27.21
CA PRO A 364 -16.19 17.54 -26.63
C PRO A 364 -17.34 17.73 -27.66
N VAL A 365 -18.52 17.21 -27.33
CA VAL A 365 -19.78 17.39 -28.07
C VAL A 365 -20.38 18.75 -27.68
N ASP A 366 -20.17 19.77 -28.50
CA ASP A 366 -20.74 21.11 -28.31
C ASP A 366 -22.13 21.18 -28.94
N ILE A 367 -23.17 21.22 -28.11
CA ILE A 367 -24.58 21.27 -28.52
C ILE A 367 -25.08 22.69 -28.85
N ILE A 368 -24.17 23.68 -28.81
CA ILE A 368 -24.38 25.10 -29.09
C ILE A 368 -25.17 25.82 -28.00
N GLY A 369 -24.90 27.13 -27.83
CA GLY A 369 -25.46 27.96 -26.76
C GLY A 369 -26.98 28.20 -26.81
N ASP A 370 -27.65 27.88 -27.92
CA ASP A 370 -29.11 27.95 -28.06
C ASP A 370 -29.82 26.62 -27.74
N ALA A 371 -29.08 25.63 -27.21
CA ALA A 371 -29.62 24.32 -26.93
C ALA A 371 -30.83 24.35 -25.99
N THR A 372 -31.79 23.47 -26.26
CA THR A 372 -32.94 23.16 -25.39
C THR A 372 -32.62 21.99 -24.46
N PRO A 373 -33.34 21.80 -23.32
CA PRO A 373 -33.16 20.64 -22.45
C PRO A 373 -33.26 19.30 -23.20
N GLN A 374 -34.14 19.19 -24.19
CA GLN A 374 -34.32 18.00 -25.02
C GLN A 374 -33.07 17.71 -25.87
N ARG A 375 -32.44 18.75 -26.42
CA ARG A 375 -31.17 18.61 -27.18
C ARG A 375 -30.04 18.08 -26.29
N LEU A 376 -29.96 18.58 -25.05
CA LEU A 376 -28.99 18.08 -24.06
C LEU A 376 -29.26 16.62 -23.68
N GLU A 377 -30.51 16.26 -23.43
CA GLU A 377 -30.92 14.88 -23.11
C GLU A 377 -30.56 13.90 -24.23
N GLN A 378 -30.88 14.24 -25.49
CA GLN A 378 -30.58 13.43 -26.66
C GLN A 378 -29.07 13.25 -26.87
N ALA A 379 -28.28 14.32 -26.73
CA ALA A 379 -26.84 14.26 -26.86
C ALA A 379 -26.19 13.37 -25.79
N VAL A 380 -26.59 13.54 -24.52
CA VAL A 380 -26.08 12.72 -23.42
C VAL A 380 -26.48 11.25 -23.61
N ARG A 381 -27.71 10.97 -24.05
CA ARG A 381 -28.19 9.61 -24.32
C ARG A 381 -27.41 8.94 -25.46
N ALA A 382 -27.16 9.66 -26.56
CA ALA A 382 -26.40 9.14 -27.70
C ALA A 382 -24.98 8.74 -27.29
N VAL A 383 -24.29 9.60 -26.56
CA VAL A 383 -22.93 9.34 -26.06
C VAL A 383 -22.91 8.21 -25.01
N LEU A 384 -23.93 8.11 -24.16
CA LEU A 384 -24.04 7.01 -23.18
C LEU A 384 -24.21 5.64 -23.84
N ALA A 385 -24.84 5.56 -25.00
CA ALA A 385 -25.00 4.31 -25.74
C ALA A 385 -23.68 3.82 -26.37
N ASP A 386 -22.68 4.68 -26.55
CA ASP A 386 -21.44 4.35 -27.26
C ASP A 386 -20.51 3.43 -26.44
N THR A 387 -20.17 2.24 -26.94
CA THR A 387 -19.24 1.32 -26.26
C THR A 387 -17.79 1.86 -26.12
N ALA A 388 -17.42 2.89 -26.88
CA ALA A 388 -16.13 3.56 -26.80
C ALA A 388 -16.02 4.57 -25.63
N VAL A 389 -17.12 4.81 -24.91
CA VAL A 389 -17.22 5.77 -23.80
C VAL A 389 -17.32 5.04 -22.47
N ASP A 390 -16.40 5.35 -21.54
CA ASP A 390 -16.35 4.76 -20.20
C ASP A 390 -16.98 5.66 -19.12
N GLY A 391 -17.13 6.96 -19.38
CA GLY A 391 -17.81 7.92 -18.50
C GLY A 391 -18.29 9.16 -19.27
N VAL A 392 -19.28 9.86 -18.73
CA VAL A 392 -19.87 11.05 -19.36
C VAL A 392 -19.89 12.24 -18.41
N LEU A 393 -19.31 13.35 -18.86
CA LEU A 393 -19.37 14.66 -18.22
C LEU A 393 -20.36 15.54 -18.98
N ALA A 394 -21.46 15.94 -18.34
CA ALA A 394 -22.33 16.98 -18.87
C ALA A 394 -21.96 18.35 -18.26
N LEU A 395 -21.54 19.28 -19.10
CA LEU A 395 -21.24 20.67 -18.75
C LEU A 395 -22.42 21.56 -19.09
N TYR A 396 -22.75 22.46 -18.17
CA TYR A 396 -23.81 23.42 -18.37
C TYR A 396 -23.34 24.84 -18.06
N CYS A 397 -23.46 25.71 -19.06
CA CYS A 397 -23.39 27.16 -18.93
C CYS A 397 -24.79 27.77 -18.86
N PRO A 398 -25.05 28.70 -17.93
CA PRO A 398 -26.34 29.35 -17.81
C PRO A 398 -26.72 30.13 -19.07
N THR A 399 -27.92 29.86 -19.62
CA THR A 399 -28.51 30.63 -20.72
C THR A 399 -29.97 30.95 -20.41
N ARG A 400 -30.56 31.91 -21.14
CA ARG A 400 -32.00 32.19 -21.01
C ARG A 400 -32.90 31.12 -21.64
N ILE A 401 -32.36 30.37 -22.60
CA ILE A 401 -33.13 29.40 -23.41
C ILE A 401 -33.30 28.08 -22.66
N MET A 402 -32.27 27.67 -21.90
CA MET A 402 -32.28 26.44 -21.14
C MET A 402 -32.21 26.77 -19.64
N PRO A 403 -33.32 26.72 -18.89
CA PRO A 403 -33.28 26.88 -17.44
C PRO A 403 -32.46 25.76 -16.78
N ALA A 404 -31.68 26.10 -15.75
CA ALA A 404 -30.73 25.16 -15.13
C ALA A 404 -31.39 23.91 -14.54
N GLY A 405 -32.59 24.05 -13.96
CA GLY A 405 -33.33 22.93 -13.38
C GLY A 405 -33.87 21.96 -14.44
N GLU A 406 -34.31 22.48 -15.58
CA GLU A 406 -34.75 21.65 -16.71
C GLU A 406 -33.57 20.93 -17.36
N ALA A 407 -32.43 21.60 -17.51
CA ALA A 407 -31.18 20.99 -17.96
C ALA A 407 -30.77 19.82 -17.03
N ALA A 408 -30.87 20.02 -15.71
CA ALA A 408 -30.51 18.99 -14.73
C ALA A 408 -31.43 17.76 -14.86
N ARG A 409 -32.75 17.97 -14.98
CA ARG A 409 -33.74 16.89 -15.20
C ARG A 409 -33.48 16.15 -16.52
N ALA A 410 -33.10 16.85 -17.58
CA ALA A 410 -32.73 16.27 -18.86
C ALA A 410 -31.53 15.32 -18.74
N VAL A 411 -30.47 15.72 -18.03
CA VAL A 411 -29.32 14.84 -17.79
C VAL A 411 -29.69 13.66 -16.90
N ILE A 412 -30.47 13.87 -15.85
CA ILE A 412 -30.95 12.80 -14.96
C ILE A 412 -31.77 11.76 -15.75
N LEU A 413 -32.63 12.21 -16.65
CA LEU A 413 -33.43 11.34 -17.52
C LEU A 413 -32.57 10.53 -18.50
N ALA A 414 -31.52 11.13 -19.06
CA ALA A 414 -30.55 10.44 -19.91
C ALA A 414 -29.71 9.43 -19.11
N ALA A 415 -29.36 9.76 -17.87
CA ALA A 415 -28.54 8.93 -16.98
C ALA A 415 -29.29 7.74 -16.33
N ALA A 416 -30.61 7.68 -16.49
CA ALA A 416 -31.44 6.62 -15.90
C ALA A 416 -31.09 5.24 -16.52
N GLY A 417 -30.80 4.26 -15.66
CA GLY A 417 -30.55 2.87 -16.08
C GLY A 417 -29.16 2.58 -16.67
N THR A 418 -28.26 3.56 -16.76
CA THR A 418 -26.88 3.32 -17.22
C THR A 418 -25.95 2.87 -16.08
N GLU A 419 -25.06 1.92 -16.39
CA GLU A 419 -23.98 1.51 -15.49
C GLU A 419 -22.77 2.47 -15.57
N LYS A 420 -22.68 3.30 -16.62
CA LYS A 420 -21.56 4.22 -16.79
C LYS A 420 -21.65 5.37 -15.78
N PRO A 421 -20.52 5.84 -15.22
CA PRO A 421 -20.49 7.05 -14.42
C PRO A 421 -20.96 8.25 -15.26
N VAL A 422 -22.00 8.92 -14.75
CA VAL A 422 -22.49 10.20 -15.27
C VAL A 422 -22.30 11.22 -14.17
N PHE A 423 -21.66 12.32 -14.50
CA PHE A 423 -21.40 13.42 -13.58
C PHE A 423 -21.48 14.72 -14.35
N THR A 424 -21.63 15.81 -13.62
CA THR A 424 -21.97 17.10 -14.22
C THR A 424 -21.10 18.22 -13.70
N ALA A 425 -20.97 19.32 -14.46
CA ALA A 425 -20.48 20.58 -13.90
C ALA A 425 -21.39 21.73 -14.31
N TRP A 426 -22.15 22.24 -13.35
CA TRP A 426 -23.06 23.38 -13.54
C TRP A 426 -22.31 24.65 -13.16
N LEU A 427 -21.97 25.45 -14.17
CA LEU A 427 -21.11 26.62 -14.02
C LEU A 427 -21.90 27.86 -13.58
N GLY A 428 -21.28 28.68 -12.74
CA GLY A 428 -21.85 29.93 -12.23
C GLY A 428 -22.63 29.80 -10.92
N GLN A 429 -23.15 30.92 -10.43
CA GLN A 429 -23.88 31.02 -9.17
C GLN A 429 -25.38 30.80 -9.40
N LEU A 430 -25.76 29.55 -9.70
CA LEU A 430 -27.13 29.11 -9.88
C LEU A 430 -27.82 28.89 -8.53
N ASP A 431 -29.16 28.75 -8.51
CA ASP A 431 -29.89 28.35 -7.28
C ASP A 431 -29.43 26.94 -6.84
N GLY A 432 -28.39 26.95 -6.00
CA GLY A 432 -27.64 25.77 -5.65
C GLY A 432 -28.37 24.85 -4.68
N ALA A 433 -29.57 25.20 -4.20
CA ALA A 433 -30.41 24.33 -3.39
C ALA A 433 -31.30 23.44 -4.27
N GLU A 434 -31.98 24.02 -5.27
CA GLU A 434 -32.84 23.25 -6.19
C GLU A 434 -32.01 22.26 -7.02
N ILE A 435 -30.97 22.75 -7.70
CA ILE A 435 -30.13 21.93 -8.59
C ILE A 435 -29.46 20.79 -7.81
N ARG A 436 -29.02 21.08 -6.59
CA ARG A 436 -28.41 20.10 -5.71
C ARG A 436 -29.40 19.03 -5.29
N GLY A 437 -30.62 19.42 -4.86
CA GLY A 437 -31.66 18.47 -4.50
C GLY A 437 -32.03 17.53 -5.65
N LEU A 438 -32.05 18.02 -6.89
CA LEU A 438 -32.30 17.20 -8.08
C LEU A 438 -31.21 16.15 -8.30
N PHE A 439 -29.94 16.58 -8.29
CA PHE A 439 -28.81 15.71 -8.55
C PHE A 439 -28.55 14.71 -7.40
N GLU A 440 -28.70 15.14 -6.15
CA GLU A 440 -28.59 14.27 -4.96
C GLU A 440 -29.66 13.17 -4.99
N ALA A 441 -30.91 13.50 -5.28
CA ALA A 441 -32.00 12.52 -5.38
C ALA A 441 -31.78 11.49 -6.50
N ALA A 442 -31.06 11.88 -7.57
CA ALA A 442 -30.73 11.02 -8.70
C ALA A 442 -29.37 10.30 -8.56
N HIS A 443 -28.62 10.55 -7.48
CA HIS A 443 -27.24 10.06 -7.29
C HIS A 443 -26.29 10.43 -8.44
N VAL A 444 -26.43 11.63 -9.01
CA VAL A 444 -25.55 12.17 -10.06
C VAL A 444 -24.64 13.25 -9.46
N PRO A 445 -23.31 13.06 -9.40
CA PRO A 445 -22.40 14.05 -8.82
C PRO A 445 -22.34 15.34 -9.66
N ASN A 446 -22.56 16.50 -9.04
CA ASN A 446 -22.50 17.80 -9.72
C ASN A 446 -21.41 18.73 -9.21
N PHE A 447 -20.40 19.01 -10.02
CA PHE A 447 -19.32 19.94 -9.74
C PHE A 447 -19.65 21.36 -10.20
N TYR A 448 -18.77 22.31 -9.90
CA TYR A 448 -18.95 23.73 -10.23
C TYR A 448 -17.88 24.29 -11.16
N THR A 449 -16.91 23.46 -11.54
CA THR A 449 -15.88 23.79 -12.53
C THR A 449 -15.57 22.55 -13.39
N PRO A 450 -15.16 22.72 -14.66
CA PRO A 450 -14.78 21.60 -15.51
C PRO A 450 -13.60 20.80 -14.93
N GLU A 451 -12.59 21.49 -14.39
CA GLU A 451 -11.35 20.89 -13.87
C GLU A 451 -11.64 19.93 -12.72
N ASN A 452 -12.36 20.40 -11.69
CA ASN A 452 -12.72 19.57 -10.53
C ASN A 452 -13.54 18.32 -10.95
N SER A 453 -14.36 18.42 -12.00
CA SER A 453 -15.15 17.30 -12.49
C SER A 453 -14.30 16.26 -13.21
N VAL A 454 -13.33 16.71 -14.00
CA VAL A 454 -12.39 15.83 -14.73
C VAL A 454 -11.40 15.19 -13.75
N GLU A 455 -10.87 15.93 -12.78
CA GLU A 455 -10.06 15.40 -11.69
C GLU A 455 -10.82 14.31 -10.91
N ALA A 456 -12.11 14.53 -10.59
CA ALA A 456 -12.91 13.52 -9.91
C ALA A 456 -12.97 12.20 -10.72
N PHE A 457 -13.18 12.29 -12.02
CA PHE A 457 -13.20 11.12 -12.90
C PHE A 457 -11.83 10.45 -13.02
N SER A 458 -10.74 11.23 -13.06
CA SER A 458 -9.39 10.68 -13.11
C SER A 458 -9.09 9.82 -11.88
N PHE A 459 -9.60 10.18 -10.69
CA PHE A 459 -9.46 9.36 -9.48
C PHE A 459 -10.19 8.01 -9.59
N LEU A 460 -11.40 7.98 -10.14
CA LEU A 460 -12.11 6.72 -10.38
C LEU A 460 -11.40 5.85 -11.41
N ALA A 461 -10.96 6.45 -12.52
CA ALA A 461 -10.25 5.73 -13.58
C ALA A 461 -8.90 5.20 -13.08
N ALA A 462 -8.16 5.99 -12.28
CA ALA A 462 -6.91 5.58 -11.66
C ALA A 462 -7.13 4.42 -10.68
N HIS A 463 -8.18 4.45 -9.86
CA HIS A 463 -8.52 3.34 -8.98
C HIS A 463 -8.77 2.05 -9.77
N GLN A 464 -9.58 2.12 -10.83
CA GLN A 464 -9.88 0.96 -11.68
C GLN A 464 -8.62 0.38 -12.33
N ARG A 465 -7.77 1.24 -12.90
CA ARG A 465 -6.48 0.85 -13.48
C ARG A 465 -5.60 0.17 -12.43
N ASN A 466 -5.48 0.76 -11.25
CA ASN A 466 -4.67 0.20 -10.17
C ASN A 466 -5.20 -1.15 -9.70
N GLN A 467 -6.53 -1.30 -9.57
CA GLN A 467 -7.15 -2.57 -9.21
C GLN A 467 -6.85 -3.66 -10.26
N GLN A 468 -6.97 -3.34 -11.55
CA GLN A 468 -6.63 -4.26 -12.62
C GLN A 468 -5.16 -4.69 -12.55
N LEU A 469 -4.23 -3.75 -12.32
CA LEU A 469 -2.80 -4.04 -12.15
C LEU A 469 -2.54 -4.95 -10.94
N LEU A 470 -3.26 -4.76 -9.82
CA LEU A 470 -3.17 -5.62 -8.64
C LEU A 470 -3.73 -7.03 -8.86
N LEU A 471 -4.53 -7.24 -9.92
CA LEU A 471 -5.08 -8.54 -10.30
C LEU A 471 -4.26 -9.23 -11.41
N GLN A 472 -3.30 -8.52 -12.02
CA GLN A 472 -2.44 -9.11 -13.06
C GLN A 472 -1.49 -10.14 -12.45
N VAL A 473 -1.45 -11.31 -13.06
CA VAL A 473 -0.48 -12.37 -12.76
C VAL A 473 0.85 -12.02 -13.43
N PRO A 474 1.95 -11.84 -12.67
CA PRO A 474 3.26 -11.61 -13.26
C PRO A 474 3.80 -12.88 -13.95
N ALA A 475 4.68 -12.67 -14.93
CA ALA A 475 5.42 -13.77 -15.56
C ALA A 475 6.49 -14.33 -14.60
N PRO A 476 6.86 -15.63 -14.71
CA PRO A 476 7.93 -16.25 -13.94
C PRO A 476 9.20 -15.42 -13.92
N LEU A 477 9.83 -15.31 -12.75
CA LEU A 477 11.15 -14.70 -12.61
C LEU A 477 12.22 -15.64 -13.18
N PRO A 478 13.33 -15.11 -13.72
CA PRO A 478 14.49 -15.94 -14.06
C PRO A 478 15.05 -16.59 -12.78
N ASP A 479 15.55 -17.82 -12.91
CA ASP A 479 16.25 -18.52 -11.83
C ASP A 479 17.56 -17.78 -11.55
N LEU A 480 17.53 -16.93 -10.51
CA LEU A 480 18.74 -16.28 -10.01
C LEU A 480 19.51 -17.28 -9.13
N PRO A 481 20.85 -17.32 -9.24
CA PRO A 481 21.65 -18.13 -8.33
C PRO A 481 21.40 -17.69 -6.88
N PRO A 482 21.43 -18.63 -5.92
CA PRO A 482 21.24 -18.30 -4.52
C PRO A 482 22.35 -17.35 -4.05
N PRO A 483 22.02 -16.32 -3.26
CA PRO A 483 23.02 -15.39 -2.75
C PRO A 483 23.93 -16.04 -1.71
N ASP A 484 25.20 -15.63 -1.67
CA ASP A 484 26.15 -16.04 -0.64
C ASP A 484 26.02 -15.13 0.61
N LEU A 485 25.04 -15.47 1.46
CA LEU A 485 24.76 -14.74 2.69
C LEU A 485 25.87 -14.91 3.74
N GLU A 486 26.56 -16.04 3.76
CA GLU A 486 27.66 -16.29 4.70
C GLU A 486 28.82 -15.33 4.43
N PHE A 487 29.18 -15.16 3.16
CA PHE A 487 30.18 -14.18 2.75
C PHE A 487 29.77 -12.75 3.12
N ALA A 488 28.52 -12.37 2.86
CA ALA A 488 28.03 -11.02 3.18
C ALA A 488 28.11 -10.70 4.68
N LEU A 489 27.74 -11.66 5.54
CA LEU A 489 27.84 -11.53 6.99
C LEU A 489 29.30 -11.47 7.48
N ALA A 490 30.18 -12.31 6.93
CA ALA A 490 31.60 -12.28 7.25
C ALA A 490 32.24 -10.93 6.87
N LEU A 491 31.88 -10.39 5.71
CA LEU A 491 32.34 -9.07 5.25
C LEU A 491 31.89 -7.96 6.21
N ARG A 492 30.61 -7.93 6.59
CA ARG A 492 30.08 -6.96 7.56
C ARG A 492 30.86 -7.00 8.88
N ARG A 493 31.04 -8.20 9.45
CA ARG A 493 31.75 -8.37 10.74
C ARG A 493 33.18 -7.83 10.67
N ARG A 494 33.88 -8.05 9.55
CA ARG A 494 35.22 -7.51 9.33
C ARG A 494 35.22 -5.97 9.27
N VAL A 495 34.33 -5.38 8.47
CA VAL A 495 34.23 -3.92 8.30
C VAL A 495 33.95 -3.23 9.65
N LEU A 496 33.01 -3.77 10.44
CA LEU A 496 32.68 -3.23 11.76
C LEU A 496 33.82 -3.43 12.78
N ALA A 497 34.53 -4.56 12.74
CA ALA A 497 35.69 -4.80 13.61
C ALA A 497 36.83 -3.79 13.35
N GLU A 498 36.92 -3.25 12.14
CA GLU A 498 37.85 -2.18 11.76
C GLU A 498 37.35 -0.78 12.12
N GLY A 499 36.17 -0.66 12.74
CA GLY A 499 35.54 0.62 13.11
C GLY A 499 35.04 1.44 11.92
N ARG A 500 34.77 0.77 10.78
CA ARG A 500 34.25 1.40 9.55
C ARG A 500 32.75 1.14 9.40
N ASP A 501 32.06 2.08 8.77
CA ASP A 501 30.65 1.98 8.36
C ASP A 501 30.47 2.01 6.84
N THR A 502 31.58 2.16 6.10
CA THR A 502 31.58 2.30 4.64
C THR A 502 32.50 1.24 4.04
N LEU A 503 31.98 0.51 3.06
CA LEU A 503 32.74 -0.49 2.31
C LEU A 503 33.69 0.22 1.34
N THR A 504 34.88 -0.34 1.17
CA THR A 504 35.72 0.05 0.03
C THR A 504 35.05 -0.38 -1.28
N GLU A 505 35.39 0.24 -2.41
CA GLU A 505 34.83 -0.14 -3.73
C GLU A 505 35.01 -1.64 -4.04
N MET A 506 36.10 -2.24 -3.58
CA MET A 506 36.42 -3.65 -3.83
C MET A 506 35.55 -4.58 -2.97
N GLU A 507 35.34 -4.20 -1.70
CA GLU A 507 34.40 -4.87 -0.81
C GLU A 507 32.96 -4.76 -1.33
N ALA A 508 32.55 -3.57 -1.78
CA ALA A 508 31.24 -3.34 -2.38
C ALA A 508 31.05 -4.21 -3.63
N LYS A 509 32.02 -4.23 -4.56
CA LYS A 509 31.96 -5.09 -5.76
C LYS A 509 31.94 -6.59 -5.43
N SER A 510 32.68 -7.02 -4.41
CA SER A 510 32.67 -8.41 -3.95
C SER A 510 31.31 -8.79 -3.35
N LEU A 511 30.70 -7.88 -2.59
CA LEU A 511 29.33 -8.03 -2.08
C LEU A 511 28.32 -8.12 -3.23
N LEU A 512 28.41 -7.25 -4.24
CA LEU A 512 27.55 -7.31 -5.43
C LEU A 512 27.67 -8.67 -6.15
N ALA A 513 28.90 -9.16 -6.35
CA ALA A 513 29.15 -10.45 -6.98
C ALA A 513 28.55 -11.63 -6.19
N ALA A 514 28.51 -11.56 -4.86
CA ALA A 514 27.87 -12.56 -3.99
C ALA A 514 26.34 -12.65 -4.20
N PHE A 515 25.72 -11.63 -4.81
CA PHE A 515 24.31 -11.60 -5.22
C PHE A 515 24.14 -11.79 -6.74
N GLY A 516 25.19 -12.25 -7.44
CA GLY A 516 25.17 -12.51 -8.88
C GLY A 516 25.21 -11.25 -9.76
N ILE A 517 25.49 -10.08 -9.19
CA ILE A 517 25.57 -8.82 -9.95
C ILE A 517 26.91 -8.73 -10.66
N GLU A 518 26.88 -8.46 -11.97
CA GLU A 518 28.07 -8.38 -12.81
C GLU A 518 28.89 -7.10 -12.50
N VAL A 519 30.14 -7.32 -12.11
CA VAL A 519 31.12 -6.26 -11.80
C VAL A 519 32.42 -6.53 -12.58
N PRO A 520 33.14 -5.47 -13.02
CA PRO A 520 34.40 -5.65 -13.72
C PRO A 520 35.44 -6.31 -12.80
N GLN A 521 36.24 -7.21 -13.39
CA GLN A 521 37.40 -7.78 -12.71
C GLN A 521 38.34 -6.67 -12.28
N HIS A 522 38.85 -6.75 -11.06
CA HIS A 522 39.74 -5.76 -10.49
C HIS A 522 40.89 -6.43 -9.76
N ARG A 523 42.03 -5.73 -9.70
CA ARG A 523 43.18 -6.14 -8.88
C ARG A 523 43.70 -4.93 -8.12
N ILE A 524 43.90 -5.10 -6.82
CA ILE A 524 44.55 -4.10 -5.97
C ILE A 524 46.05 -4.23 -6.18
N ALA A 525 46.71 -3.10 -6.36
CA ALA A 525 48.16 -2.97 -6.49
C ALA A 525 48.65 -1.93 -5.48
N ALA A 526 49.48 -2.37 -4.53
CA ALA A 526 50.09 -1.51 -3.51
C ALA A 526 51.28 -0.70 -4.06
N SER A 527 51.79 -1.07 -5.24
CA SER A 527 52.93 -0.42 -5.88
C SER A 527 52.74 -0.28 -7.40
N LEU A 528 53.55 0.59 -8.02
CA LEU A 528 53.58 0.75 -9.47
C LEU A 528 53.92 -0.58 -10.19
N GLU A 529 54.83 -1.38 -9.63
CA GLU A 529 55.21 -2.68 -10.20
C GLU A 529 54.04 -3.67 -10.21
N GLU A 530 53.31 -3.73 -9.09
CA GLU A 530 52.08 -4.52 -9.00
C GLU A 530 50.99 -4.00 -9.95
N ALA A 531 50.89 -2.68 -10.13
CA ALA A 531 49.91 -2.09 -11.05
C ALA A 531 50.21 -2.48 -12.50
N HIS A 532 51.48 -2.56 -12.89
CA HIS A 532 51.91 -3.10 -14.17
C HIS A 532 51.62 -4.60 -14.32
N ALA A 533 51.86 -5.39 -13.26
CA ALA A 533 51.55 -6.81 -13.28
C ALA A 533 50.03 -7.07 -13.42
N ALA A 534 49.22 -6.30 -12.70
CA ALA A 534 47.77 -6.33 -12.80
C ALA A 534 47.28 -5.92 -14.20
N ALA A 535 47.82 -4.83 -14.76
CA ALA A 535 47.45 -4.37 -16.11
C ALA A 535 47.82 -5.38 -17.21
N ARG A 536 48.94 -6.11 -17.06
CA ARG A 536 49.30 -7.20 -17.98
C ARG A 536 48.32 -8.37 -17.92
N ALA A 537 47.82 -8.69 -16.72
CA ALA A 537 46.86 -9.77 -16.52
C ALA A 537 45.44 -9.40 -16.98
N ILE A 538 45.05 -8.14 -16.82
CA ILE A 538 43.73 -7.62 -17.25
C ILE A 538 43.71 -7.28 -18.74
N HIS A 539 44.87 -6.98 -19.33
CA HIS A 539 45.09 -6.43 -20.66
C HIS A 539 44.64 -4.97 -20.82
N TYR A 540 45.40 -4.21 -21.62
CA TYR A 540 45.08 -2.81 -21.96
C TYR A 540 43.93 -2.72 -22.98
N PRO A 541 43.11 -1.66 -22.96
CA PRO A 541 43.21 -0.49 -22.10
C PRO A 541 42.67 -0.71 -20.68
N VAL A 542 43.33 -0.11 -19.68
CA VAL A 542 42.95 -0.20 -18.27
C VAL A 542 42.59 1.17 -17.67
N VAL A 543 41.99 1.11 -16.50
CA VAL A 543 41.68 2.25 -15.62
C VAL A 543 42.46 2.07 -14.33
N LEU A 544 43.03 3.17 -13.82
CA LEU A 544 43.50 3.25 -12.44
C LEU A 544 42.48 4.02 -11.62
N LYS A 545 42.10 3.46 -10.46
CA LYS A 545 41.33 4.14 -9.43
C LYS A 545 42.09 4.10 -8.11
N ILE A 546 42.07 5.17 -7.34
CA ILE A 546 42.67 5.22 -6.01
C ILE A 546 41.99 4.20 -5.08
N HIS A 547 42.79 3.45 -4.32
CA HIS A 547 42.33 2.53 -3.28
C HIS A 547 42.71 3.10 -1.92
N SER A 548 41.72 3.65 -1.23
CA SER A 548 41.88 4.28 0.08
C SER A 548 40.55 4.20 0.85
N PRO A 549 40.57 3.78 2.13
CA PRO A 549 39.38 3.83 2.98
C PRO A 549 38.94 5.27 3.32
N ASP A 550 39.84 6.25 3.22
CA ASP A 550 39.61 7.63 3.65
C ASP A 550 39.14 8.56 2.50
N ILE A 551 39.04 8.02 1.27
CA ILE A 551 38.67 8.73 0.05
C ILE A 551 37.46 8.05 -0.59
N THR A 552 36.27 8.62 -0.36
CA THR A 552 34.99 8.12 -0.88
C THR A 552 34.70 8.64 -2.30
N HIS A 553 34.77 9.96 -2.52
CA HIS A 553 34.58 10.59 -3.83
C HIS A 553 35.91 10.74 -4.57
N LYS A 554 36.25 9.70 -5.35
CA LYS A 554 37.57 9.58 -6.01
C LYS A 554 37.78 10.66 -7.07
N SER A 555 36.76 10.97 -7.85
CA SER A 555 36.86 11.95 -8.94
C SER A 555 37.27 13.34 -8.42
N ASP A 556 36.80 13.74 -7.23
CA ASP A 556 37.06 15.05 -6.63
C ASP A 556 38.52 15.28 -6.28
N VAL A 557 39.26 14.19 -6.02
CA VAL A 557 40.70 14.22 -5.70
C VAL A 557 41.57 13.83 -6.88
N GLY A 558 40.99 13.71 -8.08
CA GLY A 558 41.71 13.16 -9.24
C GLY A 558 42.09 11.68 -9.05
N GLY A 559 41.38 10.93 -8.22
CA GLY A 559 41.63 9.52 -7.93
C GLY A 559 41.16 8.55 -9.02
N VAL A 560 40.86 9.01 -10.24
CA VAL A 560 40.46 8.18 -11.39
C VAL A 560 41.26 8.60 -12.61
N ARG A 561 41.90 7.63 -13.28
CA ARG A 561 42.61 7.82 -14.55
C ARG A 561 42.11 6.81 -15.57
N LEU A 562 41.39 7.31 -16.55
CA LEU A 562 40.75 6.51 -17.60
C LEU A 562 41.68 6.34 -18.81
N ASN A 563 41.33 5.39 -19.68
CA ASN A 563 41.88 5.29 -21.03
C ASN A 563 43.41 5.04 -21.10
N LEU A 564 43.96 4.26 -20.19
CA LEU A 564 45.39 3.96 -20.18
C LEU A 564 45.67 2.85 -21.19
N LEU A 565 46.35 3.18 -22.30
CA LEU A 565 46.50 2.27 -23.44
C LEU A 565 47.75 1.38 -23.36
N ASN A 566 48.71 1.70 -22.50
CA ASN A 566 49.98 1.00 -22.37
C ASN A 566 50.67 1.33 -21.04
N GLY A 567 51.77 0.62 -20.75
CA GLY A 567 52.54 0.79 -19.51
C GLY A 567 53.11 2.19 -19.30
N ARG A 568 53.52 2.91 -20.35
CA ARG A 568 54.05 4.28 -20.18
C ARG A 568 52.98 5.24 -19.68
N MET A 569 51.79 5.17 -20.25
CA MET A 569 50.63 5.94 -19.79
C MET A 569 50.25 5.56 -18.36
N LEU A 570 50.31 4.28 -18.02
CA LEU A 570 50.02 3.80 -16.67
C LEU A 570 50.99 4.38 -15.63
N SER A 571 52.31 4.34 -15.87
CA SER A 571 53.29 4.92 -14.94
C SER A 571 53.06 6.42 -14.74
N ALA A 572 52.92 7.18 -15.83
CA ALA A 572 52.70 8.62 -15.73
C ALA A 572 51.40 8.95 -14.97
N ALA A 573 50.33 8.19 -15.23
CA ALA A 573 49.05 8.38 -14.55
C ALA A 573 49.10 7.97 -13.06
N TYR A 574 49.88 6.95 -12.70
CA TYR A 574 50.06 6.52 -11.32
C TYR A 574 50.78 7.59 -10.50
N ASP A 575 51.92 8.08 -10.99
CA ASP A 575 52.73 9.08 -10.29
C ASP A 575 51.94 10.38 -10.09
N ASP A 576 51.31 10.88 -11.17
CA ASP A 576 50.44 12.06 -11.16
C ASP A 576 49.25 11.92 -10.20
N MET A 577 48.58 10.76 -10.20
CA MET A 577 47.48 10.49 -9.27
C MET A 577 47.96 10.50 -7.81
N MET A 578 49.06 9.82 -7.50
CA MET A 578 49.57 9.72 -6.14
C MET A 578 50.03 11.09 -5.60
N GLU A 579 50.64 11.92 -6.45
CA GLU A 579 51.02 13.29 -6.11
C GLU A 579 49.79 14.16 -5.85
N GLN A 580 48.82 14.15 -6.76
CA GLN A 580 47.61 14.96 -6.65
C GLN A 580 46.77 14.58 -5.43
N VAL A 581 46.56 13.28 -5.19
CA VAL A 581 45.78 12.79 -4.04
C VAL A 581 46.45 13.17 -2.73
N LYS A 582 47.78 12.99 -2.60
CA LYS A 582 48.52 13.40 -1.39
C LYS A 582 48.49 14.91 -1.17
N SER A 583 48.49 15.70 -2.23
CA SER A 583 48.38 17.15 -2.12
C SER A 583 47.00 17.60 -1.64
N LEU A 584 45.93 16.96 -2.10
CA LEU A 584 44.55 17.35 -1.77
C LEU A 584 44.08 16.75 -0.43
N ARG A 585 44.59 15.58 -0.06
CA ARG A 585 44.23 14.83 1.15
C ARG A 585 45.49 14.23 1.81
N PRO A 586 46.33 15.05 2.47
CA PRO A 586 47.61 14.61 3.04
C PRO A 586 47.46 13.59 4.16
N ASP A 587 46.34 13.62 4.89
CA ASP A 587 46.07 12.71 6.01
C ASP A 587 45.38 11.40 5.60
N ALA A 588 45.07 11.21 4.31
CA ALA A 588 44.39 10.01 3.83
C ALA A 588 45.35 8.81 3.76
N ARG A 589 44.93 7.67 4.31
CA ARG A 589 45.64 6.39 4.13
C ARG A 589 45.42 5.87 2.73
N ILE A 590 46.49 5.79 1.95
CA ILE A 590 46.46 5.25 0.58
C ILE A 590 47.05 3.83 0.63
N GLU A 591 46.22 2.84 0.34
CA GLU A 591 46.60 1.43 0.35
C GLU A 591 47.09 0.95 -1.04
N GLY A 592 46.87 1.78 -2.07
CA GLY A 592 47.37 1.54 -3.42
C GLY A 592 46.40 2.05 -4.48
N VAL A 593 46.35 1.34 -5.61
CA VAL A 593 45.41 1.59 -6.71
C VAL A 593 44.69 0.30 -7.10
N ALA A 594 43.43 0.43 -7.51
CA ALA A 594 42.70 -0.63 -8.19
C ALA A 594 42.92 -0.50 -9.70
N VAL A 595 43.45 -1.56 -10.31
CA VAL A 595 43.55 -1.70 -11.77
C VAL A 595 42.34 -2.46 -12.28
N GLN A 596 41.64 -1.88 -13.26
CA GLN A 596 40.40 -2.43 -13.83
C GLN A 596 40.42 -2.34 -15.37
N PRO A 597 39.70 -3.20 -16.10
CA PRO A 597 39.54 -3.03 -17.54
C PRO A 597 38.79 -1.73 -17.85
N MET A 598 39.20 -1.03 -18.92
CA MET A 598 38.45 0.11 -19.41
C MET A 598 37.18 -0.36 -20.10
N LEU A 599 36.04 -0.16 -19.45
CA LEU A 599 34.72 -0.44 -20.03
C LEU A 599 34.50 0.47 -21.24
N ARG A 600 34.42 -0.14 -22.44
CA ARG A 600 34.20 0.57 -23.71
C ARG A 600 33.06 -0.08 -24.46
N PHE A 601 31.89 0.52 -24.33
CA PHE A 601 30.71 0.13 -25.08
C PHE A 601 30.33 1.29 -26.00
N ARG A 602 30.25 1.03 -27.31
CA ARG A 602 30.05 2.08 -28.32
C ARG A 602 28.75 2.86 -28.12
N ASN A 603 27.72 2.19 -27.61
CA ASN A 603 26.37 2.72 -27.45
C ASN A 603 25.88 2.65 -25.98
N ALA A 604 26.79 2.63 -24.99
CA ALA A 604 26.36 2.58 -23.60
C ALA A 604 25.63 3.85 -23.16
N ARG A 605 24.66 3.68 -22.28
CA ARG A 605 23.98 4.74 -21.54
C ARG A 605 24.36 4.61 -20.07
N GLU A 606 24.75 5.72 -19.47
CA GLU A 606 25.01 5.79 -18.04
C GLU A 606 23.69 5.92 -17.28
N ILE A 607 23.44 4.98 -16.38
CA ILE A 607 22.28 4.95 -15.50
C ILE A 607 22.74 4.87 -14.04
N LEU A 608 21.86 5.28 -13.14
CA LEU A 608 22.03 5.25 -11.69
C LEU A 608 21.07 4.23 -11.10
N ILE A 609 21.56 3.38 -10.20
CA ILE A 609 20.72 2.59 -9.29
C ILE A 609 21.15 2.91 -7.86
N GLY A 610 20.25 3.49 -7.08
CA GLY A 610 20.51 3.83 -5.69
C GLY A 610 19.64 3.04 -4.72
N VAL A 611 20.10 2.88 -3.49
CA VAL A 611 19.33 2.40 -2.36
C VAL A 611 19.54 3.37 -1.20
N ALA A 612 18.45 3.72 -0.55
CA ALA A 612 18.47 4.51 0.68
C ALA A 612 17.43 3.96 1.65
N THR A 613 17.62 4.22 2.95
CA THR A 613 16.64 3.87 3.98
C THR A 613 15.79 5.08 4.33
N ASP A 614 14.51 5.04 3.95
CA ASP A 614 13.51 6.01 4.39
C ASP A 614 13.13 5.74 5.87
N PRO A 615 13.01 6.78 6.71
CA PRO A 615 12.73 6.61 8.14
C PRO A 615 11.36 6.02 8.46
N VAL A 616 10.43 5.99 7.49
CA VAL A 616 9.08 5.43 7.67
C VAL A 616 8.96 4.10 6.94
N PHE A 617 9.33 4.04 5.67
CA PHE A 617 9.09 2.86 4.81
C PHE A 617 10.28 1.89 4.71
N GLY A 618 11.40 2.20 5.37
CA GLY A 618 12.61 1.39 5.30
C GLY A 618 13.31 1.52 3.94
N PRO A 619 13.94 0.45 3.43
CA PRO A 619 14.74 0.55 2.21
C PRO A 619 13.90 0.89 0.98
N VAL A 620 14.46 1.73 0.12
CA VAL A 620 13.87 2.12 -1.17
C VAL A 620 14.92 2.05 -2.27
N ILE A 621 14.49 1.70 -3.48
CA ILE A 621 15.35 1.60 -4.66
C ILE A 621 15.03 2.77 -5.59
N SER A 622 16.06 3.50 -6.02
CA SER A 622 15.95 4.56 -7.00
C SER A 622 16.59 4.15 -8.34
N PHE A 623 16.03 4.65 -9.43
CA PHE A 623 16.53 4.47 -10.78
C PHE A 623 16.52 5.82 -11.52
N GLY A 624 17.56 6.12 -12.28
CA GLY A 624 17.64 7.38 -13.02
C GLY A 624 18.75 7.42 -14.07
N ALA A 625 18.89 8.58 -14.71
CA ALA A 625 20.07 8.88 -15.54
C ALA A 625 21.32 8.92 -14.64
N GLY A 626 22.43 8.31 -15.09
CA GLY A 626 23.69 8.24 -14.35
C GLY A 626 24.71 9.29 -14.77
N GLY A 627 25.89 9.27 -14.12
CA GLY A 627 26.99 10.19 -14.40
C GLY A 627 26.90 11.52 -13.64
N VAL A 628 27.72 12.50 -13.99
CA VAL A 628 27.80 13.79 -13.24
C VAL A 628 26.58 14.71 -13.43
N ALA A 629 25.71 14.42 -14.39
CA ALA A 629 24.56 15.27 -14.74
C ALA A 629 23.27 14.93 -13.94
N VAL A 630 23.28 13.91 -13.08
CA VAL A 630 22.09 13.43 -12.34
C VAL A 630 21.44 14.55 -11.50
N GLU A 631 22.24 15.25 -10.70
CA GLU A 631 21.76 16.26 -9.74
C GLU A 631 21.05 17.44 -10.42
N ALA A 632 21.48 17.78 -11.64
CA ALA A 632 20.93 18.89 -12.41
C ALA A 632 19.61 18.54 -13.13
N LEU A 633 19.43 17.28 -13.54
CA LEU A 633 18.29 16.86 -14.38
C LEU A 633 17.08 16.36 -13.57
N ARG A 634 17.29 15.97 -12.30
CA ARG A 634 16.24 15.40 -11.41
C ARG A 634 15.40 14.31 -12.09
N ASP A 635 16.04 13.47 -12.89
CA ASP A 635 15.39 12.37 -13.60
C ASP A 635 15.54 11.07 -12.81
N THR A 636 14.83 10.98 -11.69
CA THR A 636 14.87 9.84 -10.78
C THR A 636 13.46 9.36 -10.46
N ALA A 637 13.30 8.04 -10.42
CA ALA A 637 12.10 7.38 -9.94
C ALA A 637 12.46 6.48 -8.75
N VAL A 638 11.51 6.27 -7.85
CA VAL A 638 11.69 5.47 -6.63
C VAL A 638 10.62 4.37 -6.55
N MET A 639 11.01 3.22 -6.01
CA MET A 639 10.15 2.07 -5.74
C MET A 639 10.54 1.38 -4.43
N LEU A 640 9.56 0.79 -3.74
CA LEU A 640 9.82 -0.05 -2.56
C LEU A 640 10.12 -1.49 -2.99
N PRO A 641 11.14 -2.17 -2.45
CA PRO A 641 11.33 -3.61 -2.58
C PRO A 641 10.26 -4.41 -1.79
N PRO A 642 10.04 -5.70 -2.08
CA PRO A 642 10.67 -6.53 -3.13
C PRO A 642 10.16 -6.19 -4.54
N LEU A 643 11.05 -6.09 -5.52
CA LEU A 643 10.69 -5.86 -6.92
C LEU A 643 10.34 -7.17 -7.63
N ASN A 644 9.44 -7.09 -8.60
CA ASN A 644 9.24 -8.12 -9.62
C ASN A 644 9.50 -7.51 -11.01
N ARG A 645 9.49 -8.32 -12.06
CA ARG A 645 9.81 -7.86 -13.43
C ARG A 645 8.96 -6.67 -13.86
N LYS A 646 7.65 -6.69 -13.57
CA LYS A 646 6.73 -5.60 -13.93
C LYS A 646 7.05 -4.31 -13.18
N LEU A 647 7.30 -4.39 -11.88
CA LEU A 647 7.66 -3.22 -11.06
C LEU A 647 9.01 -2.62 -11.45
N ALA A 648 9.98 -3.46 -11.83
CA ALA A 648 11.28 -3.00 -12.34
C ALA A 648 11.11 -2.26 -13.68
N LEU A 649 10.30 -2.80 -14.60
CA LEU A 649 9.97 -2.11 -15.86
C LEU A 649 9.23 -0.79 -15.62
N ASP A 650 8.27 -0.76 -14.69
CA ASP A 650 7.53 0.45 -14.35
C ASP A 650 8.44 1.51 -13.68
N LEU A 651 9.40 1.08 -12.85
CA LEU A 651 10.43 1.94 -12.28
C LEU A 651 11.28 2.59 -13.39
N VAL A 652 11.74 1.80 -14.36
CA VAL A 652 12.49 2.31 -15.52
C VAL A 652 11.62 3.26 -16.35
N ALA A 653 10.40 2.85 -16.72
CA ALA A 653 9.49 3.65 -17.55
C ALA A 653 9.05 4.96 -16.89
N SER A 654 9.12 5.07 -15.56
CA SER A 654 8.81 6.28 -14.81
C SER A 654 9.86 7.39 -14.96
N THR A 655 10.97 7.12 -15.64
CA THR A 655 12.05 8.10 -15.90
C THR A 655 12.06 8.60 -17.34
N ARG A 656 12.63 9.77 -17.59
CA ARG A 656 12.80 10.34 -18.92
C ARG A 656 13.90 9.61 -19.70
N ILE A 657 14.94 9.13 -19.02
CA ILE A 657 16.04 8.33 -19.60
C ILE A 657 15.52 7.06 -20.29
N SER A 658 14.36 6.52 -19.87
CA SER A 658 13.71 5.38 -20.52
C SER A 658 13.56 5.53 -22.05
N ARG A 659 13.33 6.76 -22.54
CA ARG A 659 13.23 7.06 -23.98
C ARG A 659 14.56 6.85 -24.73
N LEU A 660 15.69 6.96 -24.03
CA LEU A 660 17.04 6.75 -24.59
C LEU A 660 17.54 5.31 -24.41
N LEU A 661 16.91 4.54 -23.52
CA LEU A 661 17.16 3.10 -23.33
C LEU A 661 16.53 2.26 -24.46
N GLY A 662 15.41 2.71 -25.03
CA GLY A 662 14.84 2.14 -26.25
C GLY A 662 15.64 2.48 -27.51
N PRO A 663 15.19 2.03 -28.70
CA PRO A 663 15.76 2.47 -29.97
C PRO A 663 15.62 4.00 -30.11
N TYR A 664 16.74 4.69 -30.29
CA TYR A 664 16.75 6.14 -30.42
C TYR A 664 17.72 6.60 -31.50
N ARG A 665 17.18 7.13 -32.60
CA ARG A 665 17.95 7.53 -33.79
C ARG A 665 18.85 6.38 -34.29
N HIS A 666 20.16 6.51 -34.13
CA HIS A 666 21.17 5.53 -34.56
C HIS A 666 21.62 4.60 -33.41
N LEU A 667 21.11 4.79 -32.20
CA LEU A 667 21.45 3.97 -31.05
C LEU A 667 20.50 2.77 -30.96
N PRO A 668 21.02 1.53 -30.90
CA PRO A 668 20.19 0.35 -30.67
C PRO A 668 19.61 0.38 -29.25
N ALA A 669 18.51 -0.34 -29.01
CA ALA A 669 18.00 -0.52 -27.66
C ALA A 669 19.06 -1.17 -26.75
N VAL A 670 19.07 -0.79 -25.48
CA VAL A 670 19.84 -1.53 -24.46
C VAL A 670 19.19 -2.87 -24.18
N ASP A 671 19.94 -3.81 -23.61
CA ASP A 671 19.39 -5.04 -23.07
C ASP A 671 18.52 -4.72 -21.84
N GLN A 672 17.20 -4.67 -22.07
CA GLN A 672 16.24 -4.40 -21.02
C GLN A 672 16.13 -5.54 -20.00
N ASP A 673 16.36 -6.79 -20.42
CA ASP A 673 16.27 -7.94 -19.53
C ASP A 673 17.45 -8.02 -18.58
N ALA A 674 18.65 -7.65 -19.05
CA ALA A 674 19.82 -7.49 -18.18
C ALA A 674 19.60 -6.37 -17.14
N LEU A 675 19.03 -5.24 -17.55
CA LEU A 675 18.74 -4.15 -16.62
C LEU A 675 17.70 -4.53 -15.57
N VAL A 676 16.63 -5.23 -15.98
CA VAL A 676 15.61 -5.70 -15.05
C VAL A 676 16.19 -6.75 -14.10
N THR A 677 17.01 -7.68 -14.59
CA THR A 677 17.74 -8.65 -13.76
C THR A 677 18.59 -7.97 -12.69
N LEU A 678 19.36 -6.94 -13.06
CA LEU A 678 20.15 -6.16 -12.12
C LEU A 678 19.30 -5.51 -11.02
N LEU A 679 18.16 -4.90 -11.37
CA LEU A 679 17.23 -4.31 -10.41
C LEU A 679 16.63 -5.36 -9.45
N LEU A 680 16.33 -6.56 -9.96
CA LEU A 680 15.83 -7.68 -9.15
C LEU A 680 16.89 -8.19 -8.18
N GLN A 681 18.16 -8.31 -8.62
CA GLN A 681 19.28 -8.70 -7.76
C GLN A 681 19.55 -7.66 -6.67
N VAL A 682 19.54 -6.37 -7.01
CA VAL A 682 19.61 -5.28 -6.02
C VAL A 682 18.45 -5.38 -5.03
N SER A 683 17.24 -5.65 -5.50
CA SER A 683 16.09 -5.84 -4.62
C SER A 683 16.23 -7.03 -3.69
N ALA A 684 16.72 -8.17 -4.18
CA ALA A 684 16.93 -9.37 -3.38
C ALA A 684 18.00 -9.10 -2.30
N MET A 685 19.08 -8.42 -2.66
CA MET A 685 20.15 -8.05 -1.76
C MET A 685 19.68 -7.20 -0.58
N VAL A 686 18.88 -6.16 -0.85
CA VAL A 686 18.37 -5.27 0.21
C VAL A 686 17.30 -5.95 1.09
N CYS A 687 16.54 -6.89 0.53
CA CYS A 687 15.61 -7.71 1.33
C CYS A 687 16.37 -8.61 2.31
N ALA A 688 17.47 -9.21 1.85
CA ALA A 688 18.26 -10.16 2.64
C ALA A 688 19.19 -9.48 3.67
N LEU A 689 19.64 -8.25 3.39
CA LEU A 689 20.66 -7.56 4.19
C LEU A 689 20.09 -6.31 4.88
N PRO A 690 19.53 -6.44 6.11
CA PRO A 690 18.91 -5.31 6.83
C PRO A 690 19.88 -4.19 7.19
N TRP A 691 21.17 -4.50 7.23
CA TRP A 691 22.24 -3.57 7.58
C TRP A 691 22.71 -2.71 6.40
N ILE A 692 22.20 -2.87 5.18
CA ILE A 692 22.49 -1.92 4.09
C ILE A 692 21.72 -0.64 4.36
N LYS A 693 22.46 0.46 4.62
CA LYS A 693 21.89 1.78 4.88
C LYS A 693 21.75 2.61 3.60
N GLU A 694 22.78 2.57 2.77
CA GLU A 694 22.86 3.30 1.51
C GLU A 694 23.65 2.46 0.51
N MET A 695 23.23 2.47 -0.75
CA MET A 695 24.01 1.96 -1.87
C MET A 695 23.88 2.89 -3.06
N ASP A 696 24.99 3.13 -3.74
CA ASP A 696 25.05 3.95 -4.94
C ASP A 696 25.82 3.20 -6.03
N LEU A 697 25.11 2.81 -7.09
CA LEU A 697 25.68 2.18 -8.29
C LEU A 697 25.70 3.24 -9.40
N ASN A 698 26.81 3.97 -9.50
CA ASN A 698 26.92 5.10 -10.41
C ASN A 698 28.33 5.27 -11.01
N PRO A 699 28.51 5.09 -12.34
CA PRO A 699 27.50 4.71 -13.30
C PRO A 699 27.33 3.18 -13.41
N VAL A 700 26.11 2.76 -13.74
CA VAL A 700 25.85 1.47 -14.40
C VAL A 700 25.85 1.72 -15.91
N MET A 701 26.61 0.91 -16.65
CA MET A 701 26.80 1.02 -18.10
C MET A 701 25.82 0.07 -18.81
N ALA A 702 24.69 0.58 -19.27
CA ALA A 702 23.68 -0.21 -20.00
C ALA A 702 23.94 -0.16 -21.51
N HIS A 703 24.09 -1.33 -22.16
CA HIS A 703 24.35 -1.47 -23.60
C HIS A 703 23.52 -2.61 -24.21
N GLU A 704 23.66 -2.84 -25.51
CA GLU A 704 22.86 -3.82 -26.29
C GLU A 704 23.03 -5.29 -25.89
N ALA A 705 24.00 -5.61 -25.02
CA ALA A 705 24.34 -6.98 -24.64
C ALA A 705 24.45 -7.16 -23.12
N GLY A 706 24.05 -6.16 -22.32
CA GLY A 706 24.12 -6.24 -20.87
C GLY A 706 24.09 -4.91 -20.14
N ALA A 707 24.21 -4.99 -18.82
CA ALA A 707 24.34 -3.85 -17.91
C ALA A 707 25.43 -4.15 -16.87
N VAL A 708 26.50 -3.33 -16.85
CA VAL A 708 27.68 -3.57 -15.99
C VAL A 708 27.84 -2.45 -14.99
N VAL A 709 28.05 -2.79 -13.71
CA VAL A 709 28.27 -1.80 -12.64
C VAL A 709 29.71 -1.31 -12.67
N ALA A 710 29.95 -0.06 -13.08
CA ALA A 710 31.30 0.50 -13.19
C ALA A 710 31.85 0.99 -11.84
N ASP A 711 30.98 1.58 -11.02
CA ASP A 711 31.29 2.03 -9.66
C ASP A 711 30.19 1.64 -8.67
N ALA A 712 30.61 1.40 -7.43
CA ALA A 712 29.72 0.99 -6.36
C ALA A 712 30.21 1.56 -5.02
N ARG A 713 29.29 2.18 -4.29
CA ARG A 713 29.47 2.63 -2.91
C ARG A 713 28.38 1.99 -2.05
N VAL A 714 28.76 1.46 -0.89
CA VAL A 714 27.83 0.85 0.08
C VAL A 714 28.18 1.35 1.47
N VAL A 715 27.18 1.85 2.18
CA VAL A 715 27.25 2.26 3.59
C VAL A 715 26.38 1.29 4.39
N ILE A 716 26.93 0.82 5.51
CA ILE A 716 26.27 -0.12 6.41
C ILE A 716 25.81 0.57 7.68
N ASP A 717 24.73 0.06 8.26
CA ASP A 717 24.24 0.46 9.57
C ASP A 717 24.83 -0.47 10.64
N ALA A 718 25.64 0.10 11.54
CA ALA A 718 26.29 -0.63 12.61
C ALA A 718 25.29 -1.06 13.71
N ASP A 719 24.20 -0.33 13.87
CA ASP A 719 23.20 -0.54 14.94
C ASP A 719 22.11 -1.54 14.53
N GLN A 720 22.07 -1.95 13.26
CA GLN A 720 21.11 -2.94 12.77
C GLN A 720 21.57 -4.38 13.03
N ASP A 721 20.61 -5.25 13.36
CA ASP A 721 20.87 -6.67 13.62
C ASP A 721 21.48 -7.40 12.43
N GLU A 722 22.26 -8.46 12.72
CA GLU A 722 22.89 -9.31 11.69
C GLU A 722 21.88 -10.13 10.90
N GLN A 723 20.80 -10.57 11.56
CA GLN A 723 19.80 -11.42 10.95
C GLN A 723 18.52 -10.64 10.70
N PRO A 724 17.85 -10.86 9.56
CA PRO A 724 16.52 -10.34 9.35
C PRO A 724 15.58 -11.04 10.32
N LEU A 725 15.37 -10.48 11.51
CA LEU A 725 14.28 -10.88 12.39
C LEU A 725 12.97 -10.59 11.66
N HIS A 726 12.45 -11.57 10.91
CA HIS A 726 11.18 -11.50 10.18
C HIS A 726 11.06 -10.29 9.23
N TYR A 727 12.16 -9.94 8.54
CA TYR A 727 12.24 -8.81 7.61
C TYR A 727 11.77 -7.46 8.21
N ARG A 728 11.89 -7.24 9.52
CA ARG A 728 11.30 -6.08 10.23
C ARG A 728 11.68 -4.72 9.63
N HIS A 729 12.83 -4.62 8.97
CA HIS A 729 13.27 -3.41 8.25
C HIS A 729 12.43 -3.11 6.99
N MET A 730 11.68 -4.08 6.48
CA MET A 730 10.88 -3.98 5.26
C MET A 730 9.44 -3.57 5.56
N ALA A 731 8.96 -2.55 4.85
CA ALA A 731 7.54 -2.17 4.86
C ALA A 731 6.64 -3.14 4.08
N ILE A 732 7.21 -4.06 3.29
CA ILE A 732 6.47 -5.09 2.55
C ILE A 732 7.19 -6.40 2.75
N HIS A 733 6.48 -7.40 3.27
CA HIS A 733 7.07 -8.70 3.55
C HIS A 733 7.60 -9.34 2.26
N PRO A 734 8.92 -9.66 2.18
CA PRO A 734 9.49 -10.40 1.06
C PRO A 734 8.98 -11.83 0.97
N TYR A 735 9.36 -12.50 -0.12
CA TYR A 735 9.14 -13.94 -0.23
C TYR A 735 9.97 -14.68 0.86
N PRO A 736 9.35 -15.52 1.72
CA PRO A 736 10.05 -16.18 2.82
C PRO A 736 10.79 -17.42 2.31
N GLN A 737 12.00 -17.20 1.80
CA GLN A 737 12.85 -18.24 1.21
C GLN A 737 13.22 -19.34 2.22
N GLU A 738 13.29 -19.01 3.50
CA GLU A 738 13.55 -19.92 4.61
C GLU A 738 12.51 -21.06 4.76
N LEU A 739 11.32 -20.92 4.18
CA LEU A 739 10.27 -21.94 4.19
C LEU A 739 10.40 -22.95 3.04
N GLU A 740 11.37 -22.77 2.12
CA GLU A 740 11.64 -23.75 1.08
C GLU A 740 12.31 -25.00 1.65
N SER A 741 11.80 -26.18 1.28
CA SER A 741 12.34 -27.47 1.74
C SER A 741 12.02 -28.62 0.78
N GLU A 742 12.72 -29.74 0.94
CA GLU A 742 12.34 -31.01 0.31
C GLU A 742 11.62 -31.91 1.32
N ALA A 743 10.62 -32.65 0.85
CA ALA A 743 9.92 -33.67 1.62
C ALA A 743 10.00 -35.03 0.91
N LEU A 744 10.33 -36.07 1.67
CA LEU A 744 10.27 -37.45 1.21
C LEU A 744 8.87 -38.02 1.48
N LEU A 745 8.21 -38.49 0.43
CA LEU A 745 6.89 -39.11 0.49
C LEU A 745 7.00 -40.58 0.94
N LYS A 746 5.87 -41.18 1.35
CA LYS A 746 5.83 -42.58 1.83
C LYS A 746 6.27 -43.62 0.79
N ASP A 747 6.17 -43.30 -0.49
CA ASP A 747 6.58 -44.12 -1.62
C ASP A 747 8.03 -43.87 -2.06
N GLY A 748 8.74 -42.97 -1.39
CA GLY A 748 10.13 -42.60 -1.70
C GLY A 748 10.28 -41.49 -2.74
N GLU A 749 9.18 -40.98 -3.32
CA GLU A 749 9.24 -39.81 -4.20
C GLU A 749 9.58 -38.55 -3.40
N ARG A 750 10.28 -37.60 -4.02
CA ARG A 750 10.58 -36.30 -3.44
C ARG A 750 9.60 -35.25 -3.94
N ALA A 751 9.15 -34.39 -3.04
CA ALA A 751 8.38 -33.21 -3.36
C ALA A 751 9.08 -31.97 -2.81
N ARG A 752 9.22 -30.93 -3.64
CA ARG A 752 9.70 -29.63 -3.19
C ARG A 752 8.53 -28.86 -2.58
N ILE A 753 8.70 -28.32 -1.38
CA ILE A 753 7.70 -27.50 -0.70
C ILE A 753 8.23 -26.08 -0.64
N ARG A 754 7.41 -25.11 -1.04
CA ARG A 754 7.74 -23.69 -0.93
C ARG A 754 6.49 -22.82 -0.80
N PRO A 755 6.61 -21.58 -0.31
CA PRO A 755 5.52 -20.61 -0.40
C PRO A 755 5.07 -20.37 -1.86
N ILE A 756 3.78 -20.09 -2.04
CA ILE A 756 3.22 -19.72 -3.34
C ILE A 756 3.72 -18.33 -3.74
N ARG A 757 3.95 -18.12 -5.03
CA ARG A 757 4.36 -16.85 -5.61
C ARG A 757 3.28 -16.36 -6.57
N PRO A 758 3.16 -15.03 -6.80
CA PRO A 758 2.27 -14.48 -7.83
C PRO A 758 2.35 -15.18 -9.18
N GLU A 759 3.55 -15.59 -9.58
CA GLU A 759 3.89 -16.24 -10.86
C GLU A 759 3.33 -17.67 -10.99
N ASP A 760 2.94 -18.31 -9.87
CA ASP A 760 2.43 -19.69 -9.85
C ASP A 760 0.99 -19.82 -10.35
N ALA A 761 0.35 -18.72 -10.74
CA ALA A 761 -1.08 -18.72 -11.06
C ALA A 761 -1.46 -19.67 -12.21
N ALA A 762 -0.57 -19.87 -13.19
CA ALA A 762 -0.80 -20.85 -14.24
C ALA A 762 -0.85 -22.28 -13.67
N MET A 763 0.11 -22.64 -12.81
CA MET A 763 0.17 -23.93 -12.14
C MET A 763 -0.99 -24.13 -11.16
N GLU A 764 -1.37 -23.10 -10.39
CA GLU A 764 -2.49 -23.15 -9.43
C GLU A 764 -3.81 -23.39 -10.16
N ARG A 765 -4.03 -22.69 -11.29
CA ARG A 765 -5.21 -22.90 -12.13
C ARG A 765 -5.25 -24.32 -12.70
N GLN A 766 -4.12 -24.81 -13.22
CA GLN A 766 -4.03 -26.16 -13.76
C GLN A 766 -4.25 -27.23 -12.68
N PHE A 767 -3.69 -27.04 -11.49
CA PHE A 767 -3.87 -27.92 -10.35
C PHE A 767 -5.34 -28.00 -9.95
N VAL A 768 -6.02 -26.86 -9.75
CA VAL A 768 -7.45 -26.85 -9.39
C VAL A 768 -8.32 -27.42 -10.50
N HIS A 769 -7.99 -27.19 -11.76
CA HIS A 769 -8.68 -27.81 -12.90
C HIS A 769 -8.51 -29.34 -12.93
N GLY A 770 -7.33 -29.85 -12.56
CA GLY A 770 -7.01 -31.28 -12.51
C GLY A 770 -7.65 -32.05 -11.36
N LEU A 771 -8.22 -31.36 -10.36
CA LEU A 771 -8.92 -31.99 -9.24
C LEU A 771 -10.24 -32.62 -9.67
N SER A 772 -10.56 -33.78 -9.08
CA SER A 772 -11.88 -34.40 -9.23
C SER A 772 -13.02 -33.47 -8.73
N ASN A 773 -14.24 -33.66 -9.24
CA ASN A 773 -15.43 -32.92 -8.76
C ASN A 773 -15.61 -33.06 -7.25
N GLN A 774 -15.31 -34.24 -6.71
CA GLN A 774 -15.38 -34.51 -5.28
C GLN A 774 -14.32 -33.72 -4.51
N SER A 775 -13.04 -33.78 -4.93
CA SER A 775 -11.96 -33.03 -4.27
C SER A 775 -12.19 -31.51 -4.30
N ARG A 776 -12.75 -30.97 -5.40
CA ARG A 776 -13.15 -29.55 -5.48
C ARG A 776 -14.29 -29.21 -4.54
N TYR A 777 -15.34 -30.05 -4.51
CA TYR A 777 -16.46 -29.84 -3.60
C TYR A 777 -16.01 -29.88 -2.13
N LEU A 778 -15.19 -30.86 -1.76
CA LEU A 778 -14.64 -30.98 -0.41
C LEU A 778 -13.73 -29.79 -0.02
N ARG A 779 -13.03 -29.19 -0.98
CA ARG A 779 -12.12 -28.06 -0.75
C ARG A 779 -12.84 -26.71 -0.67
N PHE A 780 -13.85 -26.48 -1.51
CA PHE A 780 -14.50 -25.18 -1.67
C PHE A 780 -15.88 -25.10 -1.02
N LEU A 781 -16.45 -26.23 -0.60
CA LEU A 781 -17.82 -26.38 -0.07
C LEU A 781 -18.93 -25.96 -1.04
N HIS A 782 -18.59 -25.76 -2.32
CA HIS A 782 -19.52 -25.51 -3.40
C HIS A 782 -18.93 -26.03 -4.71
N HIS A 783 -19.79 -26.20 -5.72
CA HIS A 783 -19.36 -26.59 -7.05
C HIS A 783 -18.62 -25.43 -7.72
N LEU A 784 -17.31 -25.57 -7.85
CA LEU A 784 -16.43 -24.61 -8.52
C LEU A 784 -15.74 -25.28 -9.72
N PRO A 785 -16.21 -25.07 -10.95
CA PRO A 785 -15.65 -25.72 -12.13
C PRO A 785 -14.28 -25.15 -12.55
N GLU A 786 -14.02 -23.87 -12.29
CA GLU A 786 -12.74 -23.21 -12.55
C GLU A 786 -12.55 -22.04 -11.57
N LEU A 787 -11.30 -21.63 -11.34
CA LEU A 787 -10.97 -20.41 -10.60
C LEU A 787 -11.18 -19.18 -11.50
N PRO A 788 -12.10 -18.25 -11.17
CA PRO A 788 -12.18 -16.95 -11.83
C PRO A 788 -10.88 -16.16 -11.62
N PRO A 789 -10.52 -15.24 -12.54
CA PRO A 789 -9.28 -14.46 -12.46
C PRO A 789 -9.08 -13.74 -11.12
N GLU A 790 -10.15 -13.20 -10.53
CA GLU A 790 -10.10 -12.53 -9.23
C GLU A 790 -9.73 -13.49 -8.08
N MET A 791 -10.24 -14.72 -8.10
CA MET A 791 -9.87 -15.73 -7.10
C MET A 791 -8.43 -16.20 -7.30
N LEU A 792 -8.05 -16.41 -8.56
CA LEU A 792 -6.70 -16.85 -8.89
C LEU A 792 -5.65 -15.83 -8.41
N ALA A 793 -5.85 -14.54 -8.70
CA ALA A 793 -4.97 -13.48 -8.21
C ALA A 793 -4.93 -13.42 -6.68
N ARG A 794 -6.06 -13.62 -5.99
CA ARG A 794 -6.08 -13.68 -4.52
C ARG A 794 -5.39 -14.91 -3.96
N PHE A 795 -5.35 -16.01 -4.69
CA PHE A 795 -4.75 -17.26 -4.25
C PHE A 795 -3.24 -17.27 -4.41
N THR A 796 -2.69 -16.51 -5.38
CA THR A 796 -1.25 -16.48 -5.64
C THR A 796 -0.56 -15.19 -5.19
N GLN A 797 -1.28 -14.06 -5.11
CA GLN A 797 -0.74 -12.78 -4.68
C GLN A 797 -1.05 -12.50 -3.21
N ILE A 798 -0.60 -13.40 -2.35
CA ILE A 798 -0.86 -13.36 -0.91
C ILE A 798 -0.01 -12.29 -0.21
N ASP A 799 -0.50 -11.82 0.93
CA ASP A 799 0.28 -10.99 1.86
C ASP A 799 0.88 -11.88 2.96
N TYR A 800 2.18 -12.18 2.87
CA TYR A 800 2.87 -13.09 3.79
C TYR A 800 2.82 -12.64 5.26
N ASP A 801 2.51 -11.37 5.54
CA ASP A 801 2.33 -10.86 6.90
C ASP A 801 0.97 -11.27 7.53
N ARG A 802 0.00 -11.68 6.69
CA ARG A 802 -1.39 -11.99 7.10
C ARG A 802 -1.85 -13.40 6.77
N GLU A 803 -1.26 -13.99 5.75
CA GLU A 803 -1.68 -15.27 5.21
C GLU A 803 -0.45 -16.01 4.67
N MET A 804 -0.50 -17.33 4.72
CA MET A 804 0.54 -18.19 4.17
C MET A 804 -0.10 -19.23 3.29
N ALA A 805 0.49 -19.51 2.14
CA ALA A 805 0.13 -20.63 1.29
C ALA A 805 1.39 -21.38 0.88
N LEU A 806 1.47 -22.65 1.26
CA LEU A 806 2.53 -23.57 0.88
C LEU A 806 2.03 -24.46 -0.25
N ILE A 807 2.84 -24.58 -1.30
CA ILE A 807 2.62 -25.50 -2.41
C ILE A 807 3.65 -26.62 -2.35
N ALA A 808 3.21 -27.83 -2.68
CA ALA A 808 4.09 -28.94 -2.96
C ALA A 808 4.18 -29.13 -4.47
N LEU A 809 5.40 -29.29 -4.96
CA LEU A 809 5.76 -29.40 -6.36
C LEU A 809 6.36 -30.77 -6.66
N SER A 810 6.04 -31.30 -7.84
CA SER A 810 6.66 -32.48 -8.43
C SER A 810 7.27 -32.11 -9.78
N GLY A 811 8.41 -32.71 -10.13
CA GLY A 811 9.20 -32.37 -11.32
C GLY A 811 10.33 -31.38 -11.03
N GLU A 812 11.11 -31.05 -12.06
CA GLU A 812 12.22 -30.08 -12.00
C GLU A 812 12.08 -29.02 -13.10
N GLY A 813 12.47 -27.78 -12.77
CA GLY A 813 12.49 -26.65 -13.71
C GLY A 813 11.14 -26.40 -14.38
N THR A 814 11.11 -26.37 -15.71
CA THR A 814 9.89 -26.08 -16.49
C THR A 814 8.82 -27.17 -16.46
N ALA A 815 9.13 -28.35 -15.90
CA ALA A 815 8.18 -29.44 -15.70
C ALA A 815 7.58 -29.48 -14.29
N GLU A 816 7.90 -28.49 -13.43
CA GLU A 816 7.28 -28.37 -12.11
C GLU A 816 5.76 -28.22 -12.23
N GLN A 817 5.03 -29.00 -11.42
CA GLN A 817 3.59 -28.90 -11.29
C GLN A 817 3.19 -28.92 -9.82
N ILE A 818 2.15 -28.16 -9.46
CA ILE A 818 1.57 -28.19 -8.12
C ILE A 818 0.81 -29.50 -7.93
N ILE A 819 1.15 -30.21 -6.85
CA ILE A 819 0.53 -31.49 -6.48
C ILE A 819 -0.30 -31.41 -5.19
N ALA A 820 -0.06 -30.40 -4.36
CA ALA A 820 -0.86 -30.09 -3.18
C ALA A 820 -0.69 -28.64 -2.75
N VAL A 821 -1.70 -28.10 -2.06
CA VAL A 821 -1.72 -26.72 -1.58
C VAL A 821 -2.32 -26.69 -0.18
N ALA A 822 -1.63 -26.06 0.77
CA ALA A 822 -2.13 -25.78 2.12
C ALA A 822 -1.98 -24.29 2.41
N ARG A 823 -2.95 -23.66 3.07
CA ARG A 823 -2.90 -22.24 3.39
C ARG A 823 -3.63 -21.88 4.67
N TYR A 824 -3.25 -20.77 5.30
CA TYR A 824 -4.05 -20.09 6.32
C TYR A 824 -4.26 -18.62 5.96
N VAL A 825 -5.34 -18.04 6.48
CA VAL A 825 -5.64 -16.60 6.40
C VAL A 825 -6.00 -16.08 7.79
N GLN A 826 -5.36 -14.99 8.22
CA GLN A 826 -5.65 -14.35 9.51
C GLN A 826 -7.14 -13.98 9.64
N ASN A 827 -7.72 -14.30 10.79
CA ASN A 827 -9.08 -13.90 11.13
C ASN A 827 -9.12 -12.45 11.64
N PRO A 828 -10.29 -11.77 11.56
CA PRO A 828 -10.47 -10.42 12.10
C PRO A 828 -10.15 -10.25 13.60
N ASP A 829 -10.03 -11.34 14.38
CA ASP A 829 -9.61 -11.31 15.78
C ASP A 829 -8.09 -11.14 15.98
N ARG A 830 -7.30 -11.32 14.92
CA ARG A 830 -5.82 -11.31 14.85
C ARG A 830 -5.08 -12.37 15.66
N ILE A 831 -5.77 -13.08 16.55
CA ILE A 831 -5.18 -14.14 17.37
C ILE A 831 -5.31 -15.51 16.71
N SER A 832 -6.25 -15.66 15.77
CA SER A 832 -6.47 -16.91 15.05
C SER A 832 -6.37 -16.76 13.54
N ALA A 833 -6.16 -17.88 12.86
CA ALA A 833 -6.22 -17.96 11.40
C ALA A 833 -7.07 -19.16 10.95
N GLU A 834 -7.73 -19.01 9.81
CA GLU A 834 -8.50 -20.07 9.16
C GLU A 834 -7.64 -20.81 8.14
N PHE A 835 -7.57 -22.14 8.21
CA PHE A 835 -6.77 -22.94 7.29
C PHE A 835 -7.62 -23.69 6.26
N ALA A 836 -6.99 -24.03 5.13
CA ALA A 836 -7.51 -25.01 4.20
C ALA A 836 -6.38 -25.76 3.47
N ILE A 837 -6.66 -27.00 3.10
CA ILE A 837 -5.70 -27.88 2.43
C ILE A 837 -6.39 -28.71 1.35
N VAL A 838 -5.67 -28.97 0.26
CA VAL A 838 -6.06 -29.91 -0.78
C VAL A 838 -4.83 -30.63 -1.32
N VAL A 839 -4.95 -31.93 -1.55
CA VAL A 839 -3.93 -32.78 -2.17
C VAL A 839 -4.55 -33.35 -3.44
N GLY A 840 -3.82 -33.24 -4.56
CA GLY A 840 -4.25 -33.75 -5.85
C GLY A 840 -4.59 -35.24 -5.78
N ASP A 841 -5.62 -35.68 -6.49
CA ASP A 841 -6.22 -37.02 -6.31
C ASP A 841 -5.17 -38.16 -6.42
N ALA A 842 -4.24 -38.07 -7.38
CA ALA A 842 -3.15 -39.04 -7.58
C ALA A 842 -2.07 -39.06 -6.46
N TRP A 843 -2.04 -38.02 -5.62
CA TRP A 843 -1.03 -37.80 -4.58
C TRP A 843 -1.58 -38.04 -3.16
N GLN A 844 -2.88 -38.35 -3.04
CA GLN A 844 -3.52 -38.66 -1.77
C GLN A 844 -2.94 -39.94 -1.14
N ASN A 845 -3.06 -40.07 0.19
CA ASN A 845 -2.55 -41.20 0.99
C ASN A 845 -1.02 -41.38 1.03
N ARG A 846 -0.23 -40.49 0.41
CA ARG A 846 1.25 -40.51 0.43
C ARG A 846 1.89 -39.74 1.60
N GLY A 847 1.07 -39.20 2.51
CA GLY A 847 1.52 -38.43 3.69
C GLY A 847 1.66 -36.91 3.48
N LEU A 848 1.54 -36.44 2.24
CA LEU A 848 1.77 -35.04 1.85
C LEU A 848 0.88 -34.03 2.60
N GLY A 849 -0.40 -34.36 2.83
CA GLY A 849 -1.31 -33.48 3.56
C GLY A 849 -0.85 -33.19 4.99
N ARG A 850 -0.33 -34.20 5.69
CA ARG A 850 0.21 -34.05 7.05
C ARG A 850 1.50 -33.21 7.05
N VAL A 851 2.40 -33.46 6.10
CA VAL A 851 3.66 -32.69 5.97
C VAL A 851 3.36 -31.21 5.75
N LEU A 852 2.50 -30.88 4.78
CA LEU A 852 2.14 -29.49 4.49
C LEU A 852 1.46 -28.82 5.68
N LEU A 853 0.50 -29.49 6.33
CA LEU A 853 -0.21 -28.90 7.46
C LEU A 853 0.70 -28.69 8.66
N THR A 854 1.63 -29.61 8.96
CA THR A 854 2.63 -29.40 10.03
C THR A 854 3.46 -28.15 9.77
N ARG A 855 4.01 -27.99 8.56
CA ARG A 855 4.79 -26.80 8.17
C ARG A 855 3.96 -25.52 8.25
N LEU A 856 2.71 -25.59 7.84
CA LEU A 856 1.79 -24.46 7.89
C LEU A 856 1.49 -24.05 9.35
N LEU A 857 1.35 -25.01 10.27
CA LEU A 857 1.17 -24.74 11.70
C LEU A 857 2.43 -24.16 12.35
N ASP A 858 3.62 -24.61 11.95
CA ASP A 858 4.90 -24.05 12.42
C ASP A 858 5.03 -22.57 12.00
N SER A 859 4.77 -22.26 10.73
CA SER A 859 4.74 -20.89 10.22
C SER A 859 3.69 -20.01 10.92
N ALA A 860 2.52 -20.56 11.25
CA ALA A 860 1.50 -19.84 12.02
C ALA A 860 1.95 -19.53 13.46
N ARG A 861 2.69 -20.44 14.11
CA ARG A 861 3.28 -20.21 15.45
C ARG A 861 4.32 -19.09 15.42
N GLU A 862 5.21 -19.12 14.43
CA GLU A 862 6.24 -18.09 14.23
C GLU A 862 5.62 -16.72 13.95
N SER A 863 4.48 -16.70 13.25
CA SER A 863 3.67 -15.49 13.01
C SER A 863 2.90 -15.00 14.24
N GLY A 864 2.93 -15.74 15.36
CA GLY A 864 2.31 -15.35 16.63
C GLY A 864 0.83 -15.68 16.78
N PHE A 865 0.26 -16.53 15.92
CA PHE A 865 -1.12 -17.00 16.12
C PHE A 865 -1.21 -17.96 17.30
N SER A 866 -2.24 -17.80 18.13
CA SER A 866 -2.50 -18.70 19.27
C SER A 866 -3.41 -19.87 18.90
N ARG A 867 -4.14 -19.77 17.78
CA ARG A 867 -5.14 -20.78 17.39
C ARG A 867 -5.31 -20.88 15.88
N ILE A 868 -5.51 -22.09 15.37
CA ILE A 868 -5.86 -22.35 13.97
C ILE A 868 -7.19 -23.08 13.88
N ASN A 869 -8.10 -22.54 13.06
CA ASN A 869 -9.46 -23.04 12.88
C ASN A 869 -9.70 -23.48 11.43
N GLY A 870 -10.64 -24.38 11.19
CA GLY A 870 -11.06 -24.75 9.84
C GLY A 870 -12.44 -25.37 9.80
N THR A 871 -13.08 -25.27 8.64
CA THR A 871 -14.38 -25.89 8.36
C THR A 871 -14.19 -27.10 7.45
N VAL A 872 -14.66 -28.27 7.87
CA VAL A 872 -14.54 -29.54 7.13
C VAL A 872 -15.92 -30.16 6.97
N LEU A 873 -16.26 -30.68 5.79
CA LEU A 873 -17.53 -31.42 5.63
C LEU A 873 -17.51 -32.72 6.44
N ALA A 874 -18.63 -33.04 7.08
CA ALA A 874 -18.85 -34.27 7.84
C ALA A 874 -18.59 -35.53 6.99
N VAL A 875 -18.83 -35.46 5.68
CA VAL A 875 -18.57 -36.55 4.73
C VAL A 875 -17.07 -36.77 4.44
N ASN A 876 -16.19 -35.83 4.81
CA ASN A 876 -14.75 -35.92 4.54
C ASN A 876 -14.01 -36.71 5.63
N ALA A 877 -14.32 -38.01 5.73
CA ALA A 877 -13.74 -38.89 6.75
C ALA A 877 -12.19 -38.96 6.70
N GLY A 878 -11.59 -38.78 5.52
CA GLY A 878 -10.12 -38.72 5.38
C GLY A 878 -9.51 -37.52 6.09
N MET A 879 -10.09 -36.33 5.88
CA MET A 879 -9.66 -35.10 6.54
C MET A 879 -9.87 -35.17 8.05
N LEU A 880 -11.03 -35.63 8.51
CA LEU A 880 -11.35 -35.73 9.95
C LEU A 880 -10.38 -36.66 10.70
N ARG A 881 -10.04 -37.82 10.12
CA ARG A 881 -9.00 -38.70 10.69
C ARG A 881 -7.62 -38.04 10.75
N MET A 882 -7.27 -37.24 9.74
CA MET A 882 -6.01 -36.49 9.74
C MET A 882 -6.00 -35.42 10.83
N MET A 883 -7.11 -34.69 11.01
CA MET A 883 -7.27 -33.67 12.05
C MET A 883 -7.11 -34.29 13.45
N GLU A 884 -7.82 -35.38 13.72
CA GLU A 884 -7.73 -36.11 15.00
C GLU A 884 -6.31 -36.60 15.27
N ALA A 885 -5.65 -37.21 14.27
CA ALA A 885 -4.27 -37.67 14.40
C ALA A 885 -3.23 -36.55 14.59
N MET A 886 -3.58 -35.31 14.25
CA MET A 886 -2.75 -34.12 14.44
C MET A 886 -3.12 -33.33 15.71
N GLY A 887 -4.07 -33.82 16.51
CA GLY A 887 -4.46 -33.20 17.78
C GLY A 887 -5.44 -32.05 17.65
N PHE A 888 -6.15 -31.93 16.53
CA PHE A 888 -7.26 -30.98 16.41
C PHE A 888 -8.46 -31.45 17.23
N VAL A 889 -9.11 -30.51 17.89
CA VAL A 889 -10.44 -30.70 18.50
C VAL A 889 -11.48 -30.63 17.39
N ILE A 890 -12.39 -31.60 17.37
CA ILE A 890 -13.44 -31.73 16.36
C ILE A 890 -14.80 -31.47 17.01
N GLU A 891 -15.47 -30.40 16.61
CA GLU A 891 -16.76 -29.98 17.16
C GLU A 891 -17.87 -30.12 16.12
N PRO A 892 -18.84 -31.04 16.33
CA PRO A 892 -19.98 -31.19 15.43
C PRO A 892 -20.95 -30.01 15.58
N ARG A 893 -21.36 -29.41 14.46
CA ARG A 893 -22.43 -28.40 14.46
C ARG A 893 -23.80 -29.04 14.38
N LYS A 894 -24.72 -28.57 15.22
CA LYS A 894 -26.07 -29.14 15.38
C LYS A 894 -27.02 -28.98 14.18
N GLN A 895 -26.63 -28.31 13.08
CA GLN A 895 -27.54 -28.00 11.96
C GLN A 895 -26.91 -27.96 10.55
N HIS A 896 -25.65 -28.38 10.34
CA HIS A 896 -24.98 -28.33 9.03
C HIS A 896 -24.23 -29.63 8.69
N GLU A 897 -24.03 -29.90 7.38
CA GLU A 897 -23.10 -30.92 6.88
C GLU A 897 -21.62 -30.58 7.16
N GLU A 898 -21.35 -29.54 7.94
CA GLU A 898 -20.03 -28.99 8.26
C GLU A 898 -19.67 -29.26 9.72
N VAL A 899 -18.38 -29.55 9.93
CA VAL A 899 -17.74 -29.80 11.22
C VAL A 899 -16.67 -28.74 11.41
N GLN A 900 -16.62 -28.14 12.60
CA GLN A 900 -15.56 -27.20 12.96
C GLN A 900 -14.40 -27.96 13.56
N VAL A 901 -13.18 -27.63 13.14
CA VAL A 901 -11.95 -28.18 13.69
C VAL A 901 -11.05 -27.04 14.15
N HIS A 902 -10.42 -27.18 15.31
CA HIS A 902 -9.47 -26.18 15.80
C HIS A 902 -8.31 -26.82 16.55
N ILE A 903 -7.18 -26.12 16.61
CA ILE A 903 -6.01 -26.49 17.40
C ILE A 903 -5.43 -25.25 18.06
N GLU A 904 -5.12 -25.36 19.35
CA GLU A 904 -4.37 -24.34 20.08
C GLU A 904 -2.89 -24.47 19.75
N LEU A 905 -2.28 -23.35 19.38
CA LEU A 905 -0.87 -23.23 19.12
C LEU A 905 -0.19 -22.82 20.43
N GLN A 906 0.54 -23.75 21.05
CA GLN A 906 1.40 -23.39 22.18
C GLN A 906 2.45 -22.36 21.71
N PRO A 907 2.76 -21.33 22.53
CA PRO A 907 3.81 -20.39 22.20
C PRO A 907 5.14 -21.15 21.99
N PRO A 908 6.02 -20.67 21.08
CA PRO A 908 7.33 -21.29 20.91
C PRO A 908 8.05 -21.33 22.27
N PRO A 909 8.77 -22.43 22.58
CA PRO A 909 9.56 -22.49 23.80
C PRO A 909 10.52 -21.29 23.83
N ALA A 910 10.51 -20.58 24.96
CA ALA A 910 11.25 -19.33 25.18
C ALA A 910 12.77 -19.50 25.07
#